data_AF-A0A9D5BWD6-F1
#
_entry.id   AF-A0A9D5BWD6-F1
#
_cell.length_a   1.000
_cell.length_b   1.000
_cell.length_c   1.000
_cell.angle_alpha   90.00
_cell.angle_beta   90.00
_cell.angle_gamma   90.00
#
_symmetry.space_group_name_H-M   'P 1'
#
loop_
_entity.id
_entity.type
_entity.pdbx_description
1 polymer ?
#
loop_
_entity_poly.entity_id
_entity_poly.type
_entity_poly.pdbx_seq_one_letter_code
_entity_poly.pdbx_strand_id
1 'polypeptide(L)'
;MSRRVRRRTNHFINEGGHLIPLPSSEGDHETLPCDASSGDACANWTALPNDTVVHLFFFLNYRDRAALSSTCRAWRQLGSFPCLWTSLDLRSRRLRPEMAAALAGRCASLRRIRVRGAESAAAVIHLQARGLREIACYGCREITDSTISVLAARHDFLESLQIGPEPCERLTSDAVRHVALCCSRLRRLRLSGVREIDAEAVNALSRHCPQLEEIAFVDCGAVSENALGNVVSLRFLSLAGTRNLKWATAALVWAKLPNLVGLDLSRTDASPYSISRLLSLSKSLKVLCVLNCSLVQEEWKRNQTAFSNAKGKLLLASFTDIFREIASLFVDINASQERAVFGEWMSWKTKDRGVNDIMGWLEWILSRGLLRIAANNPFEMNEFWLRQGTALLLSLVKCSQEDVQEKAAAGLATFVVTDDENAAVDPMRAEAVMRNGGIPLLLGLARTSQEVLLSEVAKAIANLSVNAKVAKAVAKEGGIGVLANLARSMNRFVAEEAAGGLWNLSVGEEHKVAIAERGGIKALVDLIFRWPAGTDGVLERAAGALANLSADDKCSMDVAAAGGVQALVMLARSCRFEGVQEQAARALANLAAHGDNNTNNAAVGQETGAIEALVRLVHSNNEGVKQEAAGALWNLSFDDGNREAIAAVGGVAALVALAQACTNASRNLQERAAGALWGLSVSEANSIAIGQEGGVAPLIALARSNAEDVHETAVGALWNLAYNPGNALRIVEEGGVTALVHLCSSSRSKMARFMSALALSYMFDGRMEAAVSVGSSSEGIPKGVNLDAVRRIALRHIEAFVQSYSDPQLFSMVVTSSTSGVLTQIGEAARILEAGHLRCSCAEIGRFVSMLLNTSPIIRSCAAFALLQFTIPGSKHALHHLTLLQRVEAGRVLRKARAAISAPIEAKVFSKVVGSYLEHTQDTK
;
A
#
# COMPACT_ATOMS: atom_id res chain seq x y z
N MET A 1 25.75 -23.51 6.17
CA MET A 1 25.04 -23.48 4.87
C MET A 1 23.53 -23.50 5.12
N SER A 2 22.71 -22.90 4.26
CA SER A 2 21.24 -23.09 4.26
C SER A 2 20.78 -23.62 2.90
N ARG A 3 19.68 -24.39 2.87
CA ARG A 3 19.19 -25.21 1.74
C ARG A 3 18.87 -24.50 0.41
N ARG A 4 19.16 -23.21 0.23
CA ARG A 4 18.73 -22.39 -0.93
C ARG A 4 19.62 -22.43 -2.17
N VAL A 5 20.85 -22.95 -2.12
CA VAL A 5 21.80 -22.88 -3.26
C VAL A 5 21.65 -24.04 -4.26
N ARG A 6 21.06 -25.17 -3.87
CA ARG A 6 21.07 -26.44 -4.64
C ARG A 6 20.13 -26.52 -5.87
N ARG A 7 19.56 -25.41 -6.36
CA ARG A 7 18.64 -25.41 -7.52
C ARG A 7 18.88 -24.24 -8.48
N ARG A 8 20.05 -24.17 -9.15
CA ARG A 8 20.26 -23.32 -10.36
C ARG A 8 21.60 -23.50 -11.12
N THR A 9 22.13 -24.72 -11.25
CA THR A 9 23.31 -25.00 -12.10
C THR A 9 23.21 -26.38 -12.72
N ASN A 10 22.53 -26.49 -13.88
CA ASN A 10 22.57 -27.70 -14.71
C ASN A 10 22.19 -27.40 -16.17
N HIS A 11 22.86 -26.43 -16.79
CA HIS A 11 23.02 -26.36 -18.25
C HIS A 11 24.20 -25.43 -18.60
N PHE A 12 24.96 -25.82 -19.63
CA PHE A 12 26.16 -25.17 -20.17
C PHE A 12 27.42 -25.20 -19.28
N ILE A 13 28.42 -26.01 -19.65
CA ILE A 13 29.61 -25.53 -20.38
C ILE A 13 30.47 -26.71 -20.88
N ASN A 14 30.71 -26.67 -22.20
CA ASN A 14 31.76 -27.31 -22.99
C ASN A 14 32.23 -26.20 -23.98
N GLU A 15 33.48 -26.10 -24.42
CA GLU A 15 34.70 -26.86 -24.12
C GLU A 15 35.95 -26.03 -24.47
N GLY A 16 37.14 -26.47 -24.06
CA GLY A 16 38.42 -25.94 -24.55
C GLY A 16 39.02 -24.78 -23.73
N GLY A 17 40.25 -24.95 -23.25
CA GLY A 17 40.97 -23.94 -22.48
C GLY A 17 42.37 -23.64 -23.02
N HIS A 18 43.11 -22.77 -22.33
CA HIS A 18 44.57 -22.66 -22.43
C HIS A 18 45.14 -22.19 -21.08
N LEU A 19 46.19 -22.87 -20.63
CA LEU A 19 46.88 -22.60 -19.35
C LEU A 19 47.97 -21.53 -19.52
N ILE A 20 48.15 -20.70 -18.48
CA ILE A 20 49.35 -19.88 -18.26
C ILE A 20 49.82 -20.16 -16.82
N PRO A 21 51.10 -20.50 -16.57
CA PRO A 21 51.57 -20.90 -15.25
C PRO A 21 51.84 -19.71 -14.32
N LEU A 22 51.64 -19.93 -13.02
CA LEU A 22 52.06 -19.05 -11.92
C LEU A 22 52.84 -19.85 -10.86
N PRO A 23 53.71 -19.21 -10.06
CA PRO A 23 54.75 -19.91 -9.30
C PRO A 23 54.23 -20.61 -8.04
N SER A 24 54.94 -21.68 -7.66
CA SER A 24 54.70 -22.47 -6.46
C SER A 24 55.22 -21.79 -5.18
N SER A 25 54.43 -21.90 -4.12
CA SER A 25 54.94 -21.89 -2.74
C SER A 25 54.04 -22.78 -1.88
N GLU A 26 54.60 -23.86 -1.35
CA GLU A 26 53.94 -24.83 -0.47
C GLU A 26 53.66 -24.22 0.92
N GLY A 27 52.74 -24.81 1.69
CA GLY A 27 52.37 -24.30 3.01
C GLY A 27 51.09 -24.91 3.59
N ASP A 28 51.14 -26.21 3.89
CA ASP A 28 50.33 -27.00 4.83
C ASP A 28 48.93 -26.52 5.23
N HIS A 29 47.92 -27.33 4.87
CA HIS A 29 46.62 -27.35 5.52
C HIS A 29 46.22 -28.79 5.91
N GLU A 30 46.04 -29.00 7.20
CA GLU A 30 45.56 -30.26 7.79
C GLU A 30 44.20 -30.67 7.21
N THR A 31 44.10 -31.89 6.70
CA THR A 31 42.85 -32.47 6.19
C THR A 31 42.10 -33.19 7.30
N LEU A 32 40.96 -32.64 7.73
CA LEU A 32 39.96 -33.38 8.49
C LEU A 32 39.18 -34.33 7.56
N PRO A 33 39.08 -35.64 7.85
CA PRO A 33 38.29 -36.55 7.04
C PRO A 33 36.79 -36.39 7.36
N CYS A 34 35.96 -36.25 6.32
CA CYS A 34 34.51 -36.32 6.44
C CYS A 34 34.04 -37.75 6.13
N ASP A 35 33.32 -38.38 7.07
CA ASP A 35 32.77 -39.72 6.89
C ASP A 35 31.78 -39.80 5.71
N ALA A 36 31.99 -40.80 4.86
CA ALA A 36 31.23 -41.02 3.64
C ALA A 36 30.03 -41.96 3.87
N SER A 37 28.95 -41.45 4.49
CA SER A 37 27.70 -42.23 4.62
C SER A 37 26.40 -41.39 4.51
N SER A 38 26.31 -40.52 3.51
CA SER A 38 25.01 -40.09 2.95
C SER A 38 25.17 -39.63 1.50
N GLY A 39 24.27 -40.06 0.62
CA GLY A 39 24.37 -39.88 -0.85
C GLY A 39 24.04 -38.48 -1.35
N ASP A 40 24.49 -37.44 -0.65
CA ASP A 40 24.10 -36.05 -0.89
C ASP A 40 25.34 -35.18 -1.08
N ALA A 41 26.06 -35.41 -2.19
CA ALA A 41 27.35 -34.83 -2.51
C ALA A 41 27.42 -33.33 -2.15
N CYS A 42 28.16 -33.02 -1.08
CA CYS A 42 28.48 -31.65 -0.73
C CYS A 42 29.63 -31.23 -1.65
N ALA A 43 29.33 -30.42 -2.67
CA ALA A 43 30.32 -29.98 -3.64
C ALA A 43 31.50 -29.32 -2.90
N ASN A 44 32.66 -29.98 -2.92
CA ASN A 44 33.82 -29.52 -2.17
C ASN A 44 34.44 -28.32 -2.90
N TRP A 45 34.03 -27.11 -2.50
CA TRP A 45 34.45 -25.87 -3.15
C TRP A 45 35.96 -25.63 -3.07
N THR A 46 36.68 -26.24 -2.10
CA THR A 46 38.15 -26.14 -2.01
C THR A 46 38.86 -26.94 -3.10
N ALA A 47 38.15 -27.82 -3.81
CA ALA A 47 38.66 -28.58 -4.96
C ALA A 47 38.36 -27.90 -6.31
N LEU A 48 37.64 -26.77 -6.33
CA LEU A 48 37.45 -25.98 -7.55
C LEU A 48 38.70 -25.13 -7.83
N PRO A 49 39.14 -25.02 -9.10
CA PRO A 49 40.21 -24.10 -9.47
C PRO A 49 39.90 -22.65 -9.06
N ASN A 50 40.93 -21.92 -8.65
CA ASN A 50 40.81 -20.52 -8.20
C ASN A 50 40.07 -19.64 -9.23
N ASP A 51 40.35 -19.82 -10.52
CA ASP A 51 39.69 -19.07 -11.59
C ASP A 51 38.18 -19.38 -11.69
N THR A 52 37.78 -20.63 -11.44
CA THR A 52 36.37 -21.03 -11.37
C THR A 52 35.68 -20.38 -10.17
N VAL A 53 36.33 -20.33 -9.00
CA VAL A 53 35.78 -19.68 -7.80
C VAL A 53 35.68 -18.16 -8.00
N VAL A 54 36.66 -17.53 -8.64
CA VAL A 54 36.63 -16.11 -9.02
C VAL A 54 35.50 -15.85 -10.03
N HIS A 55 35.31 -16.72 -11.03
CA HIS A 55 34.16 -16.64 -11.94
C HIS A 55 32.81 -16.75 -11.21
N LEU A 56 32.69 -17.63 -10.21
CA LEU A 56 31.50 -17.72 -9.36
C LEU A 56 31.29 -16.44 -8.53
N PHE A 57 32.35 -15.86 -7.98
CA PHE A 57 32.28 -14.59 -7.24
C PHE A 57 31.88 -13.40 -8.13
N PHE A 58 32.21 -13.46 -9.43
CA PHE A 58 31.81 -12.42 -10.39
C PHE A 58 30.28 -12.29 -10.52
N PHE A 59 29.52 -13.39 -10.39
CA PHE A 59 28.05 -13.35 -10.44
C PHE A 59 27.37 -12.77 -9.19
N LEU A 60 28.12 -12.55 -8.12
CA LEU A 60 27.60 -11.99 -6.88
C LEU A 60 27.63 -10.45 -6.92
N ASN A 61 26.77 -9.79 -6.14
CA ASN A 61 26.87 -8.35 -5.94
C ASN A 61 28.10 -7.99 -5.09
N TYR A 62 28.51 -6.72 -5.10
CA TYR A 62 29.72 -6.25 -4.40
C TYR A 62 29.71 -6.52 -2.88
N ARG A 63 28.53 -6.50 -2.25
CA ARG A 63 28.38 -6.78 -0.82
C ARG A 63 28.64 -8.25 -0.52
N ASP A 64 28.07 -9.14 -1.32
CA ASP A 64 28.26 -10.58 -1.17
C ASP A 64 29.71 -10.96 -1.47
N ARG A 65 30.33 -10.38 -2.52
CA ARG A 65 31.80 -10.50 -2.75
C ARG A 65 32.60 -10.05 -1.52
N ALA A 66 32.29 -8.88 -0.93
CA ALA A 66 32.97 -8.37 0.26
C ALA A 66 32.74 -9.23 1.50
N ALA A 67 31.53 -9.77 1.69
CA ALA A 67 31.16 -10.64 2.80
C ALA A 67 31.85 -12.01 2.70
N LEU A 68 31.86 -12.63 1.52
CA LEU A 68 32.64 -13.85 1.27
C LEU A 68 34.13 -13.62 1.51
N SER A 69 34.68 -12.47 1.10
CA SER A 69 36.07 -12.08 1.38
C SER A 69 36.40 -11.96 2.88
N SER A 70 35.38 -11.97 3.76
CA SER A 70 35.56 -11.89 5.21
C SER A 70 35.52 -13.26 5.92
N THR A 71 35.04 -14.33 5.29
CA THR A 71 34.78 -15.62 5.97
C THR A 71 36.03 -16.43 6.29
N CYS A 72 36.99 -16.53 5.36
CA CYS A 72 38.21 -17.32 5.53
C CYS A 72 39.41 -16.73 4.75
N ARG A 73 40.63 -17.22 5.02
CA ARG A 73 41.85 -16.72 4.36
C ARG A 73 41.84 -16.93 2.84
N ALA A 74 41.42 -18.11 2.37
CA ALA A 74 41.34 -18.42 0.93
C ALA A 74 40.35 -17.50 0.20
N TRP A 75 39.11 -17.34 0.71
CA TRP A 75 38.14 -16.42 0.09
C TRP A 75 38.53 -14.95 0.22
N ARG A 76 39.32 -14.57 1.23
CA ARG A 76 39.90 -13.23 1.32
C ARG A 76 40.90 -12.96 0.19
N GLN A 77 41.75 -13.94 -0.14
CA GLN A 77 42.65 -13.85 -1.30
C GLN A 77 41.84 -13.83 -2.60
N LEU A 78 41.00 -14.83 -2.85
CA LEU A 78 40.18 -14.95 -4.07
C LEU A 78 39.24 -13.75 -4.28
N GLY A 79 38.61 -13.27 -3.22
CA GLY A 79 37.75 -12.09 -3.24
C GLY A 79 38.49 -10.75 -3.38
N SER A 80 39.82 -10.74 -3.26
CA SER A 80 40.66 -9.55 -3.52
C SER A 80 41.12 -9.41 -4.97
N PHE A 81 40.86 -10.39 -5.84
CA PHE A 81 41.32 -10.36 -7.24
C PHE A 81 40.78 -9.12 -7.98
N PRO A 82 41.64 -8.33 -8.66
CA PRO A 82 41.24 -7.05 -9.27
C PRO A 82 40.10 -7.15 -10.29
N CYS A 83 39.97 -8.27 -11.00
CA CYS A 83 38.90 -8.49 -11.97
C CYS A 83 37.49 -8.36 -11.36
N LEU A 84 37.32 -8.76 -10.09
CA LEU A 84 36.08 -8.67 -9.32
C LEU A 84 35.67 -7.24 -8.95
N TRP A 85 36.59 -6.28 -9.06
CA TRP A 85 36.40 -4.88 -8.63
C TRP A 85 36.60 -3.88 -9.77
N THR A 86 36.57 -4.34 -11.03
CA THR A 86 36.66 -3.47 -12.22
C THR A 86 35.43 -2.57 -12.44
N SER A 87 34.28 -2.95 -11.87
CA SER A 87 33.03 -2.21 -11.94
C SER A 87 32.31 -2.29 -10.60
N LEU A 88 31.83 -1.15 -10.08
CA LEU A 88 31.19 -1.06 -8.77
C LEU A 88 29.90 -0.22 -8.85
N ASP A 89 28.77 -0.82 -8.51
CA ASP A 89 27.49 -0.12 -8.42
C ASP A 89 27.07 -0.02 -6.95
N LEU A 90 27.07 1.20 -6.43
CA LEU A 90 26.74 1.53 -5.04
C LEU A 90 25.40 2.23 -4.91
N ARG A 91 24.57 2.33 -5.97
CA ARG A 91 23.36 3.17 -5.95
C ARG A 91 22.31 2.77 -4.91
N SER A 92 22.35 1.54 -4.40
CA SER A 92 21.50 1.09 -3.28
C SER A 92 22.02 1.48 -1.88
N ARG A 93 23.19 2.11 -1.75
CA ARG A 93 23.77 2.55 -0.46
C ARG A 93 24.45 3.92 -0.55
N ARG A 94 24.49 4.65 0.56
CA ARG A 94 25.24 5.91 0.69
C ARG A 94 26.73 5.57 0.86
N LEU A 95 27.58 5.96 -0.09
CA LEU A 95 29.03 5.81 0.02
C LEU A 95 29.56 6.92 0.93
N ARG A 96 29.91 6.58 2.17
CA ARG A 96 30.57 7.51 3.08
C ARG A 96 32.09 7.54 2.85
N PRO A 97 32.80 8.63 3.17
CA PRO A 97 34.26 8.73 3.00
C PRO A 97 35.04 7.59 3.69
N GLU A 98 34.61 7.15 4.87
CA GLU A 98 35.28 6.07 5.63
C GLU A 98 35.11 4.72 4.91
N MET A 99 33.94 4.48 4.33
CA MET A 99 33.66 3.30 3.51
C MET A 99 34.46 3.33 2.20
N ALA A 100 34.60 4.50 1.58
CA ALA A 100 35.44 4.69 0.40
C ALA A 100 36.93 4.43 0.72
N ALA A 101 37.43 4.96 1.83
CA ALA A 101 38.79 4.70 2.30
C ALA A 101 39.04 3.20 2.60
N ALA A 102 38.07 2.52 3.22
CA ALA A 102 38.15 1.07 3.48
C ALA A 102 38.11 0.21 2.20
N LEU A 103 37.47 0.69 1.13
CA LEU A 103 37.41 0.01 -0.17
C LEU A 103 38.62 0.31 -1.08
N ALA A 104 39.33 1.42 -0.85
CA ALA A 104 40.38 1.93 -1.73
C ALA A 104 41.41 0.87 -2.16
N GLY A 105 41.95 0.10 -1.21
CA GLY A 105 42.95 -0.93 -1.48
C GLY A 105 42.45 -2.10 -2.35
N ARG A 106 41.12 -2.30 -2.47
CA ARG A 106 40.50 -3.32 -3.35
C ARG A 106 40.09 -2.73 -4.71
N CYS A 107 39.90 -1.41 -4.77
CA CYS A 107 39.36 -0.71 -5.93
C CYS A 107 40.44 -0.01 -6.79
N ALA A 108 41.73 -0.28 -6.58
CA ALA A 108 42.82 0.31 -7.37
C ALA A 108 42.67 0.08 -8.90
N SER A 109 42.08 -1.05 -9.32
CA SER A 109 41.80 -1.39 -10.73
C SER A 109 40.36 -1.08 -11.18
N LEU A 110 39.59 -0.32 -10.39
CA LEU A 110 38.23 0.08 -10.71
C LEU A 110 38.21 0.98 -11.96
N ARG A 111 37.40 0.62 -12.95
CA ARG A 111 37.24 1.35 -14.22
C ARG A 111 35.89 2.04 -14.34
N ARG A 112 34.86 1.53 -13.67
CA ARG A 112 33.49 2.07 -13.74
C ARG A 112 32.87 2.14 -12.37
N ILE A 113 32.30 3.29 -12.01
CA ILE A 113 31.55 3.46 -10.76
C ILE A 113 30.18 4.09 -10.98
N ARG A 114 29.16 3.55 -10.30
CA ARG A 114 27.85 4.19 -10.16
C ARG A 114 27.56 4.48 -8.69
N VAL A 115 27.10 5.70 -8.40
CA VAL A 115 26.77 6.17 -7.04
C VAL A 115 25.46 6.96 -7.03
N ARG A 116 24.78 7.00 -5.88
CA ARG A 116 23.58 7.80 -5.66
C ARG A 116 23.79 8.85 -4.56
N GLY A 117 23.40 10.08 -4.81
CA GLY A 117 23.51 11.22 -3.89
C GLY A 117 24.85 11.97 -3.99
N ALA A 118 24.82 13.29 -3.77
CA ALA A 118 25.98 14.18 -3.95
C ALA A 118 27.17 13.84 -3.05
N GLU A 119 26.93 13.43 -1.80
CA GLU A 119 27.99 12.96 -0.89
C GLU A 119 28.68 11.69 -1.40
N SER A 120 27.92 10.73 -1.92
CA SER A 120 28.48 9.50 -2.49
C SER A 120 29.34 9.82 -3.71
N ALA A 121 28.99 10.85 -4.49
CA ALA A 121 29.81 11.36 -5.58
C ALA A 121 31.09 12.02 -5.06
N ALA A 122 31.00 12.89 -4.05
CA ALA A 122 32.19 13.49 -3.40
C ALA A 122 33.14 12.41 -2.83
N ALA A 123 32.60 11.34 -2.24
CA ALA A 123 33.39 10.28 -1.63
C ALA A 123 34.19 9.42 -2.63
N VAL A 124 33.88 9.45 -3.94
CA VAL A 124 34.62 8.69 -4.98
C VAL A 124 36.11 9.03 -5.00
N ILE A 125 36.49 10.27 -4.67
CA ILE A 125 37.88 10.77 -4.68
C ILE A 125 38.82 10.03 -3.69
N HIS A 126 38.25 9.29 -2.73
CA HIS A 126 38.97 8.49 -1.75
C HIS A 126 39.27 7.05 -2.20
N LEU A 127 38.66 6.56 -3.29
CA LEU A 127 38.75 5.14 -3.71
C LEU A 127 40.10 4.71 -4.32
N GLN A 128 41.11 5.59 -4.37
CA GLN A 128 42.44 5.37 -4.98
C GLN A 128 42.44 4.86 -6.45
N ALA A 129 41.28 4.84 -7.11
CA ALA A 129 41.05 4.29 -8.44
C ALA A 129 41.53 5.23 -9.56
N ARG A 130 42.86 5.41 -9.72
CA ARG A 130 43.41 6.29 -10.77
C ARG A 130 43.08 5.86 -12.20
N GLY A 131 42.75 4.59 -12.43
CA GLY A 131 42.36 4.03 -13.73
C GLY A 131 40.88 4.16 -14.10
N LEU A 132 40.12 5.02 -13.40
CA LEU A 132 38.69 5.18 -13.56
C LEU A 132 38.34 5.85 -14.90
N ARG A 133 37.48 5.19 -15.70
CA ARG A 133 37.07 5.61 -17.04
C ARG A 133 35.63 6.10 -17.09
N GLU A 134 34.75 5.53 -16.27
CA GLU A 134 33.33 5.93 -16.23
C GLU A 134 32.88 6.26 -14.81
N ILE A 135 32.32 7.45 -14.64
CA ILE A 135 31.59 7.87 -13.43
C ILE A 135 30.14 8.16 -13.80
N ALA A 136 29.20 7.55 -13.09
CA ALA A 136 27.78 7.86 -13.19
C ALA A 136 27.18 8.18 -11.81
N CYS A 137 26.71 9.41 -11.63
CA CYS A 137 26.19 9.96 -10.37
C CYS A 137 24.70 10.30 -10.51
N TYR A 138 23.85 9.60 -9.75
CA TYR A 138 22.38 9.66 -9.81
C TYR A 138 21.81 10.32 -8.55
N GLY A 139 20.66 10.99 -8.62
CA GLY A 139 20.06 11.63 -7.44
C GLY A 139 20.93 12.73 -6.82
N CYS A 140 21.82 13.34 -7.60
CA CYS A 140 22.87 14.23 -7.12
C CYS A 140 22.47 15.72 -7.14
N ARG A 141 21.20 16.06 -6.87
CA ARG A 141 20.65 17.44 -6.97
C ARG A 141 21.52 18.51 -6.30
N GLU A 142 22.12 18.16 -5.16
CA GLU A 142 22.94 19.04 -4.31
C GLU A 142 24.42 19.17 -4.75
N ILE A 143 24.85 18.50 -5.83
CA ILE A 143 26.24 18.48 -6.29
C ILE A 143 26.69 19.86 -6.81
N THR A 144 27.95 20.20 -6.57
CA THR A 144 28.49 21.55 -6.88
C THR A 144 29.65 21.48 -7.86
N ASP A 145 29.97 22.63 -8.48
CA ASP A 145 31.11 22.75 -9.38
C ASP A 145 32.44 22.34 -8.71
N SER A 146 32.60 22.63 -7.41
CA SER A 146 33.77 22.19 -6.63
C SER A 146 33.90 20.65 -6.58
N THR A 147 32.78 19.95 -6.39
CA THR A 147 32.74 18.48 -6.35
C THR A 147 33.12 17.89 -7.70
N ILE A 148 32.57 18.43 -8.79
CA ILE A 148 32.88 17.98 -10.15
C ILE A 148 34.34 18.29 -10.52
N SER A 149 34.85 19.47 -10.13
CA SER A 149 36.23 19.88 -10.42
C SER A 149 37.25 18.98 -9.73
N VAL A 150 37.03 18.64 -8.44
CA VAL A 150 37.90 17.70 -7.72
C VAL A 150 37.76 16.27 -8.28
N LEU A 151 36.56 15.85 -8.69
CA LEU A 151 36.37 14.55 -9.35
C LEU A 151 37.13 14.45 -10.66
N ALA A 152 37.06 15.48 -11.51
CA ALA A 152 37.76 15.52 -12.80
C ALA A 152 39.28 15.58 -12.60
N ALA A 153 39.78 16.47 -11.74
CA ALA A 153 41.22 16.62 -11.46
C ALA A 153 41.89 15.37 -10.85
N ARG A 154 41.11 14.45 -10.26
CA ARG A 154 41.60 13.20 -9.66
C ARG A 154 41.53 11.99 -10.60
N HIS A 155 40.82 12.10 -11.73
CA HIS A 155 40.55 11.01 -12.66
C HIS A 155 40.70 11.51 -14.12
N ASP A 156 41.93 11.84 -14.51
CA ASP A 156 42.33 12.31 -15.84
C ASP A 156 42.10 11.26 -16.96
N PHE A 157 41.94 9.99 -16.60
CA PHE A 157 41.61 8.89 -17.52
C PHE A 157 40.12 8.74 -17.86
N LEU A 158 39.26 9.69 -17.44
CA LEU A 158 37.82 9.63 -17.71
C LEU A 158 37.48 9.67 -19.21
N GLU A 159 36.75 8.65 -19.65
CA GLU A 159 36.18 8.51 -21.00
C GLU A 159 34.67 8.85 -21.00
N SER A 160 33.98 8.69 -19.87
CA SER A 160 32.54 8.97 -19.74
C SER A 160 32.19 9.58 -18.37
N LEU A 161 31.55 10.75 -18.35
CA LEU A 161 31.01 11.38 -17.14
C LEU A 161 29.50 11.60 -17.27
N GLN A 162 28.72 11.01 -16.36
CA GLN A 162 27.27 11.20 -16.28
C GLN A 162 26.84 11.72 -14.90
N ILE A 163 26.19 12.88 -14.87
CA ILE A 163 25.56 13.47 -13.68
C ILE A 163 24.07 13.68 -13.97
N GLY A 164 23.19 13.07 -13.17
CA GLY A 164 21.73 13.05 -13.37
C GLY A 164 21.16 11.62 -13.42
N PRO A 165 19.86 11.44 -13.70
CA PRO A 165 19.00 12.32 -14.50
C PRO A 165 18.30 13.47 -13.76
N GLU A 166 18.37 13.54 -12.43
CA GLU A 166 17.74 14.63 -11.67
C GLU A 166 18.44 15.98 -11.93
N PRO A 167 17.71 17.11 -11.95
CA PRO A 167 18.32 18.42 -12.19
C PRO A 167 19.31 18.78 -11.08
N CYS A 168 20.51 19.23 -11.47
CA CYS A 168 21.59 19.64 -10.57
C CYS A 168 21.82 21.15 -10.67
N GLU A 169 20.86 21.92 -10.15
CA GLU A 169 20.75 23.39 -10.33
C GLU A 169 21.93 24.21 -9.77
N ARG A 170 22.80 23.58 -8.96
CA ARG A 170 24.05 24.16 -8.44
C ARG A 170 25.26 23.96 -9.35
N LEU A 171 25.10 23.32 -10.51
CA LEU A 171 26.15 23.22 -11.51
C LEU A 171 26.08 24.39 -12.50
N THR A 172 27.25 24.89 -12.88
CA THR A 172 27.41 25.98 -13.85
C THR A 172 28.40 25.62 -14.96
N SER A 173 28.71 26.60 -15.80
CA SER A 173 29.76 26.52 -16.82
C SER A 173 31.14 26.18 -16.24
N ASP A 174 31.40 26.52 -14.97
CA ASP A 174 32.69 26.29 -14.33
C ASP A 174 32.99 24.79 -14.15
N ALA A 175 32.00 23.96 -13.79
CA ALA A 175 32.16 22.51 -13.77
C ALA A 175 32.55 21.96 -15.14
N VAL A 176 31.86 22.43 -16.19
CA VAL A 176 32.09 21.98 -17.58
C VAL A 176 33.49 22.37 -18.04
N ARG A 177 33.94 23.60 -17.71
CA ARG A 177 35.29 24.10 -18.03
C ARG A 177 36.37 23.28 -17.32
N HIS A 178 36.20 22.95 -16.04
CA HIS A 178 37.16 22.10 -15.31
C HIS A 178 37.20 20.65 -15.84
N VAL A 179 36.04 20.07 -16.15
CA VAL A 179 35.98 18.73 -16.79
C VAL A 179 36.72 18.74 -18.13
N ALA A 180 36.54 19.77 -18.96
CA ALA A 180 37.24 19.89 -20.24
C ALA A 180 38.76 19.97 -20.06
N LEU A 181 39.24 20.77 -19.10
CA LEU A 181 40.67 20.98 -18.84
C LEU A 181 41.36 19.74 -18.27
N CYS A 182 40.67 18.94 -17.43
CA CYS A 182 41.27 17.77 -16.77
C CYS A 182 41.12 16.47 -17.57
N CYS A 183 40.01 16.28 -18.31
CA CYS A 183 39.64 14.98 -18.88
C CYS A 183 39.83 14.94 -20.41
N SER A 184 41.08 15.02 -20.88
CA SER A 184 41.39 15.05 -22.33
C SER A 184 40.95 13.81 -23.13
N ARG A 185 40.66 12.69 -22.44
CA ARG A 185 40.17 11.42 -23.02
C ARG A 185 38.65 11.32 -23.09
N LEU A 186 37.92 12.36 -22.68
CA LEU A 186 36.47 12.34 -22.57
C LEU A 186 35.80 12.13 -23.92
N ARG A 187 34.97 11.08 -24.01
CA ARG A 187 34.16 10.71 -25.18
C ARG A 187 32.68 11.01 -25.00
N ARG A 188 32.18 10.95 -23.75
CA ARG A 188 30.78 11.22 -23.41
C ARG A 188 30.69 12.14 -22.21
N LEU A 189 29.98 13.27 -22.36
CA LEU A 189 29.61 14.16 -21.26
C LEU A 189 28.09 14.27 -21.18
N ARG A 190 27.51 13.81 -20.07
CA ARG A 190 26.06 13.80 -19.84
C ARG A 190 25.75 14.52 -18.52
N LEU A 191 25.26 15.75 -18.58
CA LEU A 191 24.90 16.55 -17.41
C LEU A 191 23.40 16.87 -17.44
N SER A 192 22.80 17.03 -16.26
CA SER A 192 21.37 17.37 -16.14
C SER A 192 21.12 18.53 -15.18
N GLY A 193 20.29 19.48 -15.59
CA GLY A 193 19.90 20.64 -14.77
C GLY A 193 21.01 21.67 -14.51
N VAL A 194 22.05 21.72 -15.35
CA VAL A 194 23.09 22.76 -15.27
C VAL A 194 22.43 24.12 -15.52
N ARG A 195 22.69 25.09 -14.64
CA ARG A 195 22.01 26.40 -14.65
C ARG A 195 22.27 27.18 -15.94
N GLU A 196 23.52 27.23 -16.36
CA GLU A 196 23.95 27.84 -17.60
C GLU A 196 25.22 27.18 -18.14
N ILE A 197 25.33 27.09 -19.47
CA ILE A 197 26.48 26.55 -20.20
C ILE A 197 26.87 27.57 -21.26
N ASP A 198 27.86 28.41 -20.91
CA ASP A 198 28.35 29.51 -21.73
C ASP A 198 29.18 29.04 -22.93
N ALA A 199 29.61 29.99 -23.77
CA ALA A 199 30.42 29.71 -24.94
C ALA A 199 31.85 29.26 -24.59
N GLU A 200 32.42 29.71 -23.47
CA GLU A 200 33.79 29.39 -23.06
C GLU A 200 33.91 27.94 -22.61
N ALA A 201 32.96 27.45 -21.81
CA ALA A 201 32.87 26.07 -21.37
C ALA A 201 32.76 25.09 -22.55
N VAL A 202 31.91 25.39 -23.53
CA VAL A 202 31.77 24.55 -24.73
C VAL A 202 33.00 24.65 -25.65
N ASN A 203 33.59 25.84 -25.79
CA ASN A 203 34.86 25.99 -26.52
C ASN A 203 36.04 25.29 -25.82
N ALA A 204 36.04 25.20 -24.49
CA ALA A 204 37.01 24.42 -23.74
C ALA A 204 36.87 22.92 -24.05
N LEU A 205 35.64 22.39 -24.08
CA LEU A 205 35.39 21.01 -24.52
C LEU A 205 35.91 20.76 -25.95
N SER A 206 35.61 21.64 -26.89
CA SER A 206 36.10 21.55 -28.28
C SER A 206 37.64 21.53 -28.37
N ARG A 207 38.33 22.34 -27.56
CA ARG A 207 39.80 22.45 -27.57
C ARG A 207 40.53 21.32 -26.85
N HIS A 208 40.00 20.86 -25.72
CA HIS A 208 40.71 19.95 -24.81
C HIS A 208 40.24 18.49 -24.87
N CYS A 209 39.03 18.23 -25.40
CA CYS A 209 38.46 16.88 -25.53
C CYS A 209 38.25 16.49 -27.01
N PRO A 210 39.32 16.27 -27.81
CA PRO A 210 39.19 16.01 -29.26
C PRO A 210 38.50 14.68 -29.61
N GLN A 211 38.31 13.78 -28.64
CA GLN A 211 37.57 12.52 -28.80
C GLN A 211 36.10 12.62 -28.34
N LEU A 212 35.57 13.81 -28.06
CA LEU A 212 34.21 13.99 -27.54
C LEU A 212 33.16 13.71 -28.62
N GLU A 213 32.58 12.50 -28.56
CA GLU A 213 31.58 11.99 -29.50
C GLU A 213 30.13 12.30 -29.06
N GLU A 214 29.87 12.40 -27.75
CA GLU A 214 28.53 12.65 -27.21
C GLU A 214 28.50 13.78 -26.17
N ILE A 215 27.57 14.71 -26.35
CA ILE A 215 27.17 15.71 -25.36
C ILE A 215 25.67 15.56 -25.10
N ALA A 216 25.29 15.44 -23.83
CA ALA A 216 23.91 15.59 -23.39
C ALA A 216 23.83 16.63 -22.28
N PHE A 217 23.15 17.74 -22.54
CA PHE A 217 22.80 18.76 -21.55
C PHE A 217 21.29 18.77 -21.38
N VAL A 218 20.78 17.96 -20.45
CA VAL A 218 19.36 17.59 -20.35
C VAL A 218 18.70 18.37 -19.21
N ASP A 219 17.52 18.95 -19.44
CA ASP A 219 16.83 19.81 -18.45
C ASP A 219 17.67 21.01 -17.96
N CYS A 220 18.69 21.42 -18.72
CA CYS A 220 19.56 22.57 -18.39
C CYS A 220 18.87 23.91 -18.71
N GLY A 221 19.39 25.00 -18.14
CA GLY A 221 18.95 26.36 -18.46
C GLY A 221 19.45 26.85 -19.82
N ALA A 222 20.13 28.00 -19.85
CA ALA A 222 20.70 28.53 -21.09
C ALA A 222 21.93 27.73 -21.53
N VAL A 223 22.00 27.37 -22.81
CA VAL A 223 23.15 26.65 -23.41
C VAL A 223 23.58 27.39 -24.68
N SER A 224 24.87 27.67 -24.84
CA SER A 224 25.38 28.42 -26.00
C SER A 224 25.26 27.63 -27.31
N GLU A 225 24.21 27.91 -28.08
CA GLU A 225 23.92 27.20 -29.32
C GLU A 225 25.01 27.38 -30.38
N ASN A 226 25.63 28.57 -30.44
CA ASN A 226 26.69 28.86 -31.39
C ASN A 226 27.99 28.09 -31.07
N ALA A 227 28.38 28.00 -29.80
CA ALA A 227 29.61 27.33 -29.40
C ALA A 227 29.55 25.80 -29.58
N LEU A 228 28.37 25.19 -29.42
CA LEU A 228 28.16 23.77 -29.75
C LEU A 228 28.50 23.44 -31.22
N GLY A 229 28.37 24.43 -32.11
CA GLY A 229 28.82 24.34 -33.50
C GLY A 229 30.32 24.13 -33.71
N ASN A 230 31.14 24.43 -32.71
CA ASN A 230 32.60 24.30 -32.77
C ASN A 230 33.08 22.91 -32.33
N VAL A 231 32.20 22.04 -31.82
CA VAL A 231 32.55 20.68 -31.38
C VAL A 231 32.48 19.72 -32.57
N VAL A 232 33.45 19.83 -33.49
CA VAL A 232 33.43 19.09 -34.78
C VAL A 232 33.54 17.56 -34.63
N SER A 233 34.00 17.05 -33.49
CA SER A 233 34.03 15.62 -33.14
C SER A 233 32.65 15.04 -32.80
N LEU A 234 31.65 15.90 -32.55
CA LEU A 234 30.36 15.51 -32.00
C LEU A 234 29.54 14.66 -32.97
N ARG A 235 29.15 13.47 -32.51
CA ARG A 235 28.27 12.52 -33.22
C ARG A 235 26.85 12.52 -32.68
N PHE A 236 26.68 12.76 -31.39
CA PHE A 236 25.40 12.70 -30.70
C PHE A 236 25.21 13.90 -29.77
N LEU A 237 24.08 14.61 -29.94
CA LEU A 237 23.73 15.77 -29.13
C LEU A 237 22.32 15.60 -28.56
N SER A 238 22.16 15.67 -27.24
CA SER A 238 20.85 15.81 -26.60
C SER A 238 20.79 17.12 -25.81
N LEU A 239 19.74 17.90 -26.09
CA LEU A 239 19.37 19.13 -25.41
C LEU A 239 17.94 19.03 -24.85
N ALA A 240 17.47 17.81 -24.59
CA ALA A 240 16.08 17.58 -24.21
C ALA A 240 15.69 18.29 -22.90
N GLY A 241 14.57 19.02 -22.91
CA GLY A 241 14.11 19.81 -21.77
C GLY A 241 14.87 21.13 -21.53
N THR A 242 15.82 21.50 -22.39
CA THR A 242 16.50 22.80 -22.29
C THR A 242 15.58 23.96 -22.70
N ARG A 243 15.93 25.17 -22.27
CA ARG A 243 15.11 26.38 -22.45
C ARG A 243 15.96 27.54 -23.00
N ASN A 244 15.29 28.56 -23.55
CA ASN A 244 15.91 29.82 -23.99
C ASN A 244 16.94 29.67 -25.13
N LEU A 245 16.81 28.64 -25.98
CA LEU A 245 17.68 28.43 -27.14
C LEU A 245 17.29 29.31 -28.33
N LYS A 246 18.27 29.93 -29.00
CA LYS A 246 18.03 30.71 -30.23
C LYS A 246 17.96 29.78 -31.45
N TRP A 247 16.82 29.14 -31.63
CA TRP A 247 16.61 28.06 -32.62
C TRP A 247 17.03 28.37 -34.06
N ALA A 248 16.88 29.61 -34.53
CA ALA A 248 17.33 30.01 -35.86
C ALA A 248 18.87 29.94 -36.02
N THR A 249 19.62 30.34 -34.99
CA THR A 249 21.08 30.23 -34.93
C THR A 249 21.48 28.77 -34.78
N ALA A 250 20.88 28.06 -33.81
CA ALA A 250 21.11 26.65 -33.55
C ALA A 250 20.98 25.79 -34.83
N ALA A 251 19.86 25.92 -35.54
CA ALA A 251 19.60 25.16 -36.77
C ALA A 251 20.56 25.51 -37.92
N LEU A 252 21.03 26.75 -38.01
CA LEU A 252 22.02 27.17 -39.02
C LEU A 252 23.40 26.60 -38.75
N VAL A 253 23.82 26.57 -37.48
CA VAL A 253 25.18 26.16 -37.10
C VAL A 253 25.28 24.64 -36.96
N TRP A 254 24.36 23.99 -36.25
CA TRP A 254 24.42 22.52 -36.05
C TRP A 254 24.21 21.73 -37.33
N ALA A 255 23.47 22.28 -38.32
CA ALA A 255 23.37 21.66 -39.64
C ALA A 255 24.72 21.56 -40.38
N LYS A 256 25.73 22.34 -39.98
CA LYS A 256 27.09 22.30 -40.56
C LYS A 256 28.04 21.33 -39.85
N LEU A 257 27.64 20.73 -38.71
CA LEU A 257 28.50 19.80 -37.98
C LEU A 257 28.78 18.54 -38.83
N PRO A 258 30.04 18.22 -39.14
CA PRO A 258 30.37 17.20 -40.14
C PRO A 258 30.04 15.78 -39.69
N ASN A 259 30.02 15.53 -38.38
CA ASN A 259 29.90 14.19 -37.80
C ASN A 259 28.57 13.95 -37.04
N LEU A 260 27.71 14.98 -36.89
CA LEU A 260 26.48 14.88 -36.09
C LEU A 260 25.48 13.89 -36.70
N VAL A 261 25.34 12.71 -36.11
CA VAL A 261 24.46 11.62 -36.56
C VAL A 261 23.08 11.69 -35.89
N GLY A 262 23.04 11.97 -34.58
CA GLY A 262 21.82 11.99 -33.78
C GLY A 262 21.64 13.30 -33.02
N LEU A 263 20.43 13.87 -33.09
CA LEU A 263 20.06 15.09 -32.38
C LEU A 263 18.73 14.87 -31.62
N ASP A 264 18.71 15.18 -30.33
CA ASP A 264 17.52 15.06 -29.47
C ASP A 264 17.17 16.42 -28.86
N LEU A 265 16.00 16.92 -29.24
CA LEU A 265 15.41 18.20 -28.85
C LEU A 265 14.07 17.97 -28.13
N SER A 266 13.81 16.78 -27.61
CA SER A 266 12.55 16.42 -26.94
C SER A 266 12.23 17.35 -25.76
N ARG A 267 10.97 17.71 -25.56
CA ARG A 267 10.50 18.62 -24.49
C ARG A 267 11.11 20.03 -24.55
N THR A 268 11.45 20.52 -25.74
CA THR A 268 11.92 21.90 -25.97
C THR A 268 10.90 22.73 -26.77
N ASP A 269 11.15 24.03 -26.89
CA ASP A 269 10.40 25.01 -27.67
C ASP A 269 10.90 25.15 -29.14
N ALA A 270 11.56 24.10 -29.67
CA ALA A 270 12.10 24.11 -31.02
C ALA A 270 11.04 24.42 -32.09
N SER A 271 11.25 25.50 -32.86
CA SER A 271 10.28 25.93 -33.86
C SER A 271 10.25 25.00 -35.09
N PRO A 272 9.07 24.76 -35.71
CA PRO A 272 8.94 23.90 -36.89
C PRO A 272 9.90 24.25 -38.04
N TYR A 273 10.09 25.55 -38.30
CA TYR A 273 11.06 26.04 -39.28
C TYR A 273 12.48 25.56 -38.99
N SER A 274 12.89 25.56 -37.72
CA SER A 274 14.23 25.14 -37.28
C SER A 274 14.41 23.62 -37.43
N ILE A 275 13.37 22.84 -37.13
CA ILE A 275 13.33 21.39 -37.38
C ILE A 275 13.46 21.09 -38.88
N SER A 276 12.64 21.69 -39.74
CA SER A 276 12.71 21.48 -41.19
C SER A 276 14.03 21.99 -41.79
N ARG A 277 14.66 23.01 -41.19
CA ARG A 277 16.00 23.50 -41.57
C ARG A 277 17.11 22.50 -41.21
N LEU A 278 17.07 21.89 -40.03
CA LEU A 278 18.00 20.82 -39.63
C LEU A 278 17.86 19.58 -40.53
N LEU A 279 16.62 19.17 -40.81
CA LEU A 279 16.31 18.04 -41.68
C LEU A 279 16.74 18.29 -43.14
N SER A 280 16.67 19.52 -43.65
CA SER A 280 17.03 19.84 -45.04
C SER A 280 18.52 20.16 -45.27
N LEU A 281 19.18 20.87 -44.33
CA LEU A 281 20.55 21.38 -44.53
C LEU A 281 21.64 20.44 -44.02
N SER A 282 21.40 19.65 -42.98
CA SER A 282 22.45 18.74 -42.47
C SER A 282 22.73 17.61 -43.47
N LYS A 283 24.01 17.27 -43.66
CA LYS A 283 24.44 16.12 -44.49
C LYS A 283 24.72 14.86 -43.67
N SER A 284 25.00 15.03 -42.38
CA SER A 284 25.46 14.02 -41.42
C SER A 284 24.32 13.45 -40.57
N LEU A 285 23.32 14.29 -40.25
CA LEU A 285 22.21 13.94 -39.36
C LEU A 285 21.35 12.83 -39.97
N LYS A 286 21.20 11.72 -39.24
CA LYS A 286 20.33 10.58 -39.60
C LYS A 286 19.07 10.51 -38.74
N VAL A 287 19.14 10.96 -37.49
CA VAL A 287 18.05 10.81 -36.51
C VAL A 287 17.78 12.11 -35.78
N LEU A 288 16.53 12.56 -35.79
CA LEU A 288 16.06 13.72 -35.04
C LEU A 288 14.91 13.32 -34.09
N CYS A 289 15.10 13.51 -32.78
CA CYS A 289 14.09 13.23 -31.77
C CYS A 289 13.48 14.54 -31.24
N VAL A 290 12.14 14.62 -31.25
CA VAL A 290 11.33 15.80 -30.87
C VAL A 290 10.08 15.38 -30.08
N LEU A 291 10.25 14.45 -29.13
CA LEU A 291 9.13 13.98 -28.31
C LEU A 291 8.62 15.10 -27.41
N ASN A 292 7.29 15.32 -27.43
CA ASN A 292 6.61 16.32 -26.60
C ASN A 292 7.10 17.77 -26.79
N CYS A 293 7.34 18.19 -28.05
CA CYS A 293 7.57 19.58 -28.42
C CYS A 293 6.27 20.20 -28.97
N SER A 294 5.61 21.06 -28.19
CA SER A 294 4.26 21.57 -28.47
C SER A 294 4.13 22.24 -29.85
N LEU A 295 5.03 23.17 -30.18
CA LEU A 295 5.01 23.90 -31.46
C LEU A 295 5.12 22.97 -32.69
N VAL A 296 5.87 21.87 -32.57
CA VAL A 296 6.04 20.86 -33.63
C VAL A 296 4.78 19.99 -33.76
N GLN A 297 4.15 19.64 -32.63
CA GLN A 297 2.89 18.90 -32.62
C GLN A 297 1.72 19.73 -33.18
N GLU A 298 1.63 21.02 -32.85
CA GLU A 298 0.65 21.94 -33.43
C GLU A 298 0.81 22.07 -34.94
N GLU A 299 2.04 22.26 -35.43
CA GLU A 299 2.28 22.40 -36.86
C GLU A 299 1.96 21.13 -37.63
N TRP A 300 2.27 19.95 -37.07
CA TRP A 300 1.85 18.68 -37.67
C TRP A 300 0.31 18.52 -37.72
N LYS A 301 -0.41 18.98 -36.68
CA LYS A 301 -1.89 18.99 -36.67
C LYS A 301 -2.46 19.93 -37.73
N ARG A 302 -1.82 21.06 -38.01
CA ARG A 302 -2.20 22.00 -39.10
C ARG A 302 -1.85 21.46 -40.48
N ASN A 303 -0.66 20.87 -40.62
CA ASN A 303 -0.12 20.35 -41.87
C ASN A 303 0.66 19.05 -41.65
N GLN A 304 0.02 17.92 -41.93
CA GLN A 304 0.62 16.59 -41.78
C GLN A 304 1.83 16.36 -42.72
N THR A 305 2.04 17.20 -43.73
CA THR A 305 3.18 17.13 -44.67
C THR A 305 4.38 18.00 -44.30
N ALA A 306 4.28 18.83 -43.25
CA ALA A 306 5.26 19.88 -42.89
C ALA A 306 6.72 19.40 -42.68
N PHE A 307 6.91 18.10 -42.44
CA PHE A 307 8.21 17.46 -42.20
C PHE A 307 8.53 16.31 -43.19
N SER A 308 7.75 16.16 -44.27
CA SER A 308 7.96 15.13 -45.31
C SER A 308 9.29 15.27 -46.08
N ASN A 309 9.93 16.44 -45.96
CA ASN A 309 11.14 16.87 -46.65
C ASN A 309 12.42 16.13 -46.22
N ALA A 310 12.32 15.10 -45.37
CA ALA A 310 13.42 14.57 -44.56
C ALA A 310 14.52 13.79 -45.31
N LYS A 311 14.40 13.55 -46.63
CA LYS A 311 15.43 12.90 -47.48
C LYS A 311 16.05 11.62 -46.87
N GLY A 312 15.24 10.74 -46.27
CA GLY A 312 15.70 9.47 -45.68
C GLY A 312 16.28 9.57 -44.26
N LYS A 313 16.04 10.68 -43.55
CA LYS A 313 16.32 10.82 -42.11
C LYS A 313 15.11 10.44 -41.27
N LEU A 314 15.35 9.91 -40.08
CA LEU A 314 14.30 9.56 -39.13
C LEU A 314 13.81 10.77 -38.35
N LEU A 315 12.50 10.88 -38.19
CA LEU A 315 11.85 11.86 -37.32
C LEU A 315 11.05 11.15 -36.22
N LEU A 316 11.58 11.16 -34.99
CA LEU A 316 10.95 10.52 -33.85
C LEU A 316 10.14 11.54 -33.06
N ALA A 317 8.82 11.49 -33.21
CA ALA A 317 7.85 12.39 -32.61
C ALA A 317 6.67 11.59 -32.05
N SER A 318 5.83 12.20 -31.21
CA SER A 318 4.64 11.49 -30.67
C SER A 318 3.63 11.12 -31.75
N PHE A 319 3.61 11.85 -32.87
CA PHE A 319 2.72 11.60 -34.00
C PHE A 319 3.28 10.58 -35.03
N THR A 320 4.60 10.35 -35.11
CA THR A 320 5.17 9.34 -36.03
C THR A 320 5.04 7.92 -35.45
N ASP A 321 5.30 6.88 -36.26
CA ASP A 321 5.40 5.49 -35.78
C ASP A 321 6.86 5.18 -35.49
N ILE A 322 7.24 5.24 -34.20
CA ILE A 322 8.64 5.18 -33.78
C ILE A 322 9.26 3.80 -34.09
N PHE A 323 8.47 2.73 -34.08
CA PHE A 323 8.95 1.39 -34.43
C PHE A 323 9.31 1.32 -35.92
N ARG A 324 8.40 1.77 -36.79
CA ARG A 324 8.62 1.76 -38.25
C ARG A 324 9.76 2.68 -38.68
N GLU A 325 9.84 3.88 -38.10
CA GLU A 325 10.96 4.81 -38.37
C GLU A 325 12.30 4.16 -38.05
N ILE A 326 12.47 3.58 -36.85
CA ILE A 326 13.74 2.95 -36.43
C ILE A 326 14.03 1.67 -37.24
N ALA A 327 13.02 0.86 -37.55
CA ALA A 327 13.14 -0.31 -38.40
C ALA A 327 13.70 0.03 -39.80
N SER A 328 13.43 1.24 -40.33
CA SER A 328 13.97 1.67 -41.62
C SER A 328 15.50 1.82 -41.68
N LEU A 329 16.22 1.74 -40.55
CA LEU A 329 17.70 1.67 -40.51
C LEU A 329 18.29 0.34 -41.01
N PHE A 330 17.46 -0.70 -41.14
CA PHE A 330 17.88 -2.06 -41.47
C PHE A 330 17.39 -2.47 -42.86
N VAL A 331 17.90 -3.59 -43.37
CA VAL A 331 17.55 -4.14 -44.69
C VAL A 331 16.60 -5.33 -44.51
N ASP A 332 15.70 -5.55 -45.47
CA ASP A 332 14.80 -6.72 -45.57
C ASP A 332 13.85 -6.95 -44.36
N ILE A 333 13.50 -5.89 -43.63
CA ILE A 333 12.48 -5.95 -42.55
C ILE A 333 11.07 -5.97 -43.13
N ASN A 334 10.22 -6.85 -42.59
CA ASN A 334 8.78 -6.86 -42.83
C ASN A 334 7.97 -6.19 -41.69
N ALA A 335 6.69 -5.92 -41.94
CA ALA A 335 5.82 -5.20 -41.01
C ALA A 335 5.60 -5.89 -39.64
N SER A 336 5.74 -7.22 -39.54
CA SER A 336 5.65 -7.91 -38.23
C SER A 336 6.94 -7.79 -37.43
N GLN A 337 8.09 -7.71 -38.09
CA GLN A 337 9.39 -7.46 -37.46
C GLN A 337 9.55 -6.01 -36.97
N GLU A 338 8.91 -5.01 -37.58
CA GLU A 338 9.04 -3.59 -37.16
C GLU A 338 8.85 -3.39 -35.64
N ARG A 339 7.86 -4.05 -35.04
CA ARG A 339 7.61 -3.97 -33.59
C ARG A 339 8.63 -4.72 -32.72
N ALA A 340 9.42 -5.61 -33.30
CA ALA A 340 10.48 -6.35 -32.63
C ALA A 340 11.85 -5.64 -32.69
N VAL A 341 11.98 -4.47 -33.33
CA VAL A 341 13.28 -3.82 -33.59
C VAL A 341 14.18 -3.74 -32.36
N PHE A 342 13.71 -3.20 -31.23
CA PHE A 342 14.50 -3.13 -30.00
C PHE A 342 14.88 -4.47 -29.37
N GLY A 343 14.18 -5.57 -29.69
CA GLY A 343 14.47 -6.91 -29.20
C GLY A 343 15.42 -7.71 -30.09
N GLU A 344 15.38 -7.50 -31.40
CA GLU A 344 16.04 -8.37 -32.38
C GLU A 344 17.11 -7.70 -33.25
N TRP A 345 17.25 -6.35 -33.20
CA TRP A 345 18.12 -5.59 -34.10
C TRP A 345 19.58 -6.06 -34.18
N MET A 346 20.14 -6.59 -33.10
CA MET A 346 21.51 -7.13 -33.11
C MET A 346 21.68 -8.38 -33.98
N SER A 347 20.59 -9.04 -34.38
CA SER A 347 20.61 -10.19 -35.30
C SER A 347 20.41 -9.81 -36.78
N TRP A 348 20.05 -8.56 -37.06
CA TRP A 348 19.61 -8.13 -38.38
C TRP A 348 20.72 -7.49 -39.22
N LYS A 349 20.57 -7.54 -40.55
CA LYS A 349 21.52 -6.90 -41.48
C LYS A 349 21.32 -5.38 -41.49
N THR A 350 22.37 -4.67 -41.07
CA THR A 350 22.41 -3.21 -40.95
C THR A 350 22.74 -2.54 -42.29
N LYS A 351 22.13 -1.38 -42.59
CA LYS A 351 22.52 -0.54 -43.74
C LYS A 351 23.90 0.13 -43.59
N ASP A 352 24.39 0.28 -42.35
CA ASP A 352 25.60 1.03 -42.02
C ASP A 352 26.28 0.42 -40.79
N ARG A 353 27.62 0.50 -40.70
CA ARG A 353 28.39 0.06 -39.53
C ARG A 353 28.09 0.88 -38.27
N GLY A 354 27.61 2.11 -38.42
CA GLY A 354 27.28 3.01 -37.31
C GLY A 354 25.92 2.76 -36.64
N VAL A 355 25.12 1.78 -37.08
CA VAL A 355 23.77 1.53 -36.53
C VAL A 355 23.80 1.15 -35.04
N ASN A 356 24.84 0.42 -34.59
CA ASN A 356 24.96 0.00 -33.19
C ASN A 356 25.04 1.20 -32.22
N ASP A 357 25.82 2.23 -32.58
CA ASP A 357 25.93 3.45 -31.78
C ASP A 357 24.62 4.24 -31.79
N ILE A 358 23.94 4.30 -32.93
CA ILE A 358 22.62 4.95 -33.08
C ILE A 358 21.59 4.26 -32.20
N MET A 359 21.52 2.93 -32.20
CA MET A 359 20.60 2.16 -31.37
C MET A 359 20.90 2.32 -29.87
N GLY A 360 22.17 2.20 -29.47
CA GLY A 360 22.56 2.40 -28.07
C GLY A 360 22.24 3.81 -27.54
N TRP A 361 22.41 4.83 -28.38
CA TRP A 361 22.00 6.21 -28.07
C TRP A 361 20.47 6.38 -28.07
N LEU A 362 19.75 5.77 -29.02
CA LEU A 362 18.29 5.80 -29.10
C LEU A 362 17.64 5.20 -27.85
N GLU A 363 18.07 4.02 -27.43
CA GLU A 363 17.62 3.37 -26.20
C GLU A 363 17.79 4.27 -24.97
N TRP A 364 18.93 4.98 -24.90
CA TRP A 364 19.25 5.91 -23.82
C TRP A 364 18.39 7.18 -23.84
N ILE A 365 18.21 7.85 -24.98
CA ILE A 365 17.34 9.05 -25.04
C ILE A 365 15.87 8.70 -24.87
N LEU A 366 15.38 7.59 -25.43
CA LEU A 366 13.96 7.22 -25.37
C LEU A 366 13.56 6.80 -23.96
N SER A 367 14.36 6.00 -23.26
CA SER A 367 14.07 5.62 -21.87
C SER A 367 14.04 6.84 -20.93
N ARG A 368 14.93 7.82 -21.12
CA ARG A 368 14.92 9.10 -20.39
C ARG A 368 13.73 9.99 -20.76
N GLY A 369 13.49 10.17 -22.06
CA GLY A 369 12.43 11.02 -22.59
C GLY A 369 11.06 10.53 -22.16
N LEU A 370 10.79 9.23 -22.32
CA LEU A 370 9.52 8.61 -21.92
C LEU A 370 9.32 8.69 -20.40
N LEU A 371 10.34 8.40 -19.57
CA LEU A 371 10.24 8.58 -18.12
C LEU A 371 9.92 10.04 -17.72
N ARG A 372 10.55 11.03 -18.37
CA ARG A 372 10.27 12.45 -18.14
C ARG A 372 8.87 12.87 -18.59
N ILE A 373 8.37 12.32 -19.69
CA ILE A 373 7.00 12.58 -20.15
C ILE A 373 5.99 11.92 -19.21
N ALA A 374 6.27 10.69 -18.74
CA ALA A 374 5.44 9.99 -17.77
C ALA A 374 5.32 10.78 -16.45
N ALA A 375 6.45 11.27 -15.91
CA ALA A 375 6.48 12.04 -14.66
C ALA A 375 5.75 13.39 -14.73
N ASN A 376 5.61 13.98 -15.91
CA ASN A 376 4.84 15.21 -16.12
C ASN A 376 3.37 14.96 -16.50
N ASN A 377 3.01 13.71 -16.79
CA ASN A 377 1.69 13.22 -17.19
C ASN A 377 0.86 14.17 -18.12
N PRO A 378 1.41 14.69 -19.24
CA PRO A 378 0.70 15.62 -20.10
C PRO A 378 -0.47 14.93 -20.82
N PHE A 379 -1.65 15.55 -20.79
CA PHE A 379 -2.90 14.99 -21.33
C PHE A 379 -2.80 14.67 -22.83
N GLU A 380 -2.05 15.46 -23.58
CA GLU A 380 -1.82 15.31 -25.03
C GLU A 380 -1.13 13.99 -25.39
N MET A 381 -0.47 13.33 -24.43
CA MET A 381 0.25 12.08 -24.63
C MET A 381 -0.59 10.82 -24.34
N ASN A 382 -1.87 10.97 -23.95
CA ASN A 382 -2.78 9.85 -23.69
C ASN A 382 -2.87 8.86 -24.88
N GLU A 383 -3.16 9.37 -26.08
CA GLU A 383 -3.22 8.52 -27.29
C GLU A 383 -1.86 7.86 -27.58
N PHE A 384 -0.77 8.61 -27.44
CA PHE A 384 0.58 8.11 -27.66
C PHE A 384 0.91 6.91 -26.76
N TRP A 385 0.58 7.00 -25.46
CA TRP A 385 0.84 5.92 -24.50
C TRP A 385 0.12 4.62 -24.88
N LEU A 386 -1.15 4.72 -25.28
CA LEU A 386 -1.98 3.57 -25.67
C LEU A 386 -1.59 3.01 -27.04
N ARG A 387 -1.20 3.87 -28.00
CA ARG A 387 -0.87 3.49 -29.38
C ARG A 387 0.49 2.82 -29.51
N GLN A 388 1.52 3.36 -28.85
CA GLN A 388 2.91 2.89 -29.00
C GLN A 388 3.79 3.07 -27.75
N GLY A 389 3.55 4.08 -26.91
CA GLY A 389 4.41 4.39 -25.75
C GLY A 389 4.56 3.24 -24.76
N THR A 390 3.48 2.50 -24.50
CA THR A 390 3.50 1.29 -23.67
C THR A 390 4.41 0.20 -24.26
N ALA A 391 4.31 -0.05 -25.57
CA ALA A 391 5.13 -1.04 -26.26
C ALA A 391 6.60 -0.63 -26.34
N LEU A 392 6.88 0.68 -26.49
CA LEU A 392 8.25 1.22 -26.44
C LEU A 392 8.89 1.00 -25.07
N LEU A 393 8.19 1.34 -23.98
CA LEU A 393 8.69 1.09 -22.62
C LEU A 393 8.93 -0.41 -22.38
N LEU A 394 7.99 -1.29 -22.76
CA LEU A 394 8.15 -2.74 -22.64
C LEU A 394 9.29 -3.32 -23.49
N SER A 395 9.64 -2.65 -24.58
CA SER A 395 10.79 -3.01 -25.41
C SER A 395 12.10 -2.56 -24.78
N LEU A 396 12.16 -1.32 -24.29
CA LEU A 396 13.35 -0.76 -23.61
C LEU A 396 13.66 -1.47 -22.29
N VAL A 397 12.64 -2.01 -21.60
CA VAL A 397 12.80 -2.89 -20.43
C VAL A 397 13.58 -4.19 -20.75
N LYS A 398 13.68 -4.59 -22.03
CA LYS A 398 14.47 -5.76 -22.47
C LYS A 398 15.90 -5.41 -22.92
N CYS A 399 16.26 -4.12 -22.98
CA CYS A 399 17.56 -3.64 -23.43
C CYS A 399 18.72 -4.27 -22.62
N SER A 400 19.90 -4.45 -23.22
CA SER A 400 21.09 -4.93 -22.51
C SER A 400 21.73 -3.89 -21.58
N GLN A 401 21.38 -2.61 -21.74
CA GLN A 401 21.87 -1.51 -20.91
C GLN A 401 21.04 -1.37 -19.62
N GLU A 402 21.65 -1.67 -18.47
CA GLU A 402 21.00 -1.58 -17.15
C GLU A 402 20.35 -0.19 -16.90
N ASP A 403 21.05 0.88 -17.29
CA ASP A 403 20.61 2.28 -17.18
C ASP A 403 19.33 2.59 -17.99
N VAL A 404 19.08 1.82 -19.07
CA VAL A 404 17.88 1.89 -19.91
C VAL A 404 16.75 1.05 -19.32
N GLN A 405 17.04 -0.19 -18.92
CA GLN A 405 16.06 -1.11 -18.30
C GLN A 405 15.39 -0.45 -17.08
N GLU A 406 16.20 0.12 -16.19
CA GLU A 406 15.72 0.77 -14.97
C GLU A 406 14.80 1.96 -15.27
N LYS A 407 15.18 2.84 -16.22
CA LYS A 407 14.34 3.99 -16.59
C LYS A 407 13.07 3.59 -17.31
N ALA A 408 13.12 2.52 -18.11
CA ALA A 408 11.95 2.00 -18.77
C ALA A 408 10.99 1.32 -17.77
N ALA A 409 11.51 0.61 -16.75
CA ALA A 409 10.72 0.07 -15.65
C ALA A 409 10.11 1.17 -14.77
N ALA A 410 10.89 2.19 -14.39
CA ALA A 410 10.40 3.39 -13.72
C ALA A 410 9.34 4.11 -14.56
N GLY A 411 9.55 4.19 -15.88
CA GLY A 411 8.59 4.75 -16.83
C GLY A 411 7.26 4.00 -16.82
N LEU A 412 7.29 2.66 -16.80
CA LEU A 412 6.10 1.81 -16.66
C LEU A 412 5.40 2.01 -15.31
N ALA A 413 6.17 2.17 -14.22
CA ALA A 413 5.63 2.43 -12.89
C ALA A 413 4.96 3.80 -12.79
N THR A 414 5.55 4.83 -13.41
CA THR A 414 5.08 6.22 -13.33
C THR A 414 3.92 6.49 -14.28
N PHE A 415 3.99 6.07 -15.55
CA PHE A 415 2.97 6.48 -16.54
C PHE A 415 1.58 5.89 -16.28
N VAL A 416 1.44 4.83 -15.46
CA VAL A 416 0.12 4.33 -15.07
C VAL A 416 -0.54 5.17 -13.99
N VAL A 417 0.23 5.92 -13.19
CA VAL A 417 -0.29 6.73 -12.09
C VAL A 417 -0.88 8.04 -12.64
N THR A 418 -2.07 8.40 -12.16
CA THR A 418 -2.74 9.66 -12.48
C THR A 418 -2.70 10.66 -11.32
N ASP A 419 -2.57 10.16 -10.10
CA ASP A 419 -2.56 10.92 -8.85
C ASP A 419 -1.63 10.21 -7.85
N ASP A 420 -0.54 10.87 -7.46
CA ASP A 420 0.45 10.34 -6.51
C ASP A 420 -0.07 10.41 -5.05
N GLU A 421 -0.99 11.31 -4.71
CA GLU A 421 -1.54 11.46 -3.35
C GLU A 421 -2.58 10.37 -3.06
N ASN A 422 -3.48 10.11 -4.02
CA ASN A 422 -4.51 9.08 -3.92
C ASN A 422 -4.08 7.70 -4.45
N ALA A 423 -2.81 7.55 -4.87
CA ALA A 423 -2.25 6.36 -5.51
C ALA A 423 -3.10 5.80 -6.68
N ALA A 424 -3.82 6.68 -7.38
CA ALA A 424 -4.77 6.29 -8.42
C ALA A 424 -4.07 5.98 -9.73
N VAL A 425 -4.57 4.98 -10.47
CA VAL A 425 -4.01 4.56 -11.76
C VAL A 425 -5.03 4.61 -12.89
N ASP A 426 -4.57 4.99 -14.08
CA ASP A 426 -5.34 4.95 -15.33
C ASP A 426 -5.61 3.49 -15.74
N PRO A 427 -6.89 3.05 -15.79
CA PRO A 427 -7.23 1.68 -16.14
C PRO A 427 -6.84 1.30 -17.57
N MET A 428 -6.92 2.23 -18.54
CA MET A 428 -6.57 1.96 -19.93
C MET A 428 -5.07 1.74 -20.11
N ARG A 429 -4.24 2.55 -19.45
CA ARG A 429 -2.76 2.43 -19.45
C ARG A 429 -2.33 1.14 -18.75
N ALA A 430 -2.89 0.83 -17.58
CA ALA A 430 -2.60 -0.43 -16.88
C ALA A 430 -3.01 -1.67 -17.71
N GLU A 431 -4.21 -1.67 -18.30
CA GLU A 431 -4.66 -2.73 -19.19
C GLU A 431 -3.88 -2.78 -20.52
N ALA A 432 -3.27 -1.68 -20.97
CA ALA A 432 -2.35 -1.68 -22.11
C ALA A 432 -1.04 -2.40 -21.78
N VAL A 433 -0.46 -2.20 -20.59
CA VAL A 433 0.74 -2.94 -20.14
C VAL A 433 0.45 -4.44 -20.13
N MET A 434 -0.70 -4.84 -19.57
CA MET A 434 -1.15 -6.23 -19.54
C MET A 434 -1.32 -6.83 -20.95
N ARG A 435 -2.05 -6.14 -21.84
CA ARG A 435 -2.31 -6.60 -23.22
C ARG A 435 -1.04 -6.74 -24.07
N ASN A 436 0.00 -5.96 -23.80
CA ASN A 436 1.29 -6.04 -24.49
C ASN A 436 2.27 -7.04 -23.84
N GLY A 437 1.79 -7.94 -22.96
CA GLY A 437 2.62 -8.97 -22.34
C GLY A 437 3.55 -8.47 -21.21
N GLY A 438 3.26 -7.30 -20.64
CA GLY A 438 4.11 -6.69 -19.61
C GLY A 438 4.14 -7.43 -18.28
N ILE A 439 3.07 -8.13 -17.90
CA ILE A 439 2.99 -8.86 -16.63
C ILE A 439 4.02 -10.01 -16.56
N PRO A 440 4.06 -11.00 -17.48
CA PRO A 440 5.07 -12.04 -17.43
C PRO A 440 6.50 -11.50 -17.61
N LEU A 441 6.68 -10.41 -18.36
CA LEU A 441 7.99 -9.76 -18.51
C LEU A 441 8.50 -9.17 -17.18
N LEU A 442 7.68 -8.37 -16.50
CA LEU A 442 8.01 -7.78 -15.20
C LEU A 442 8.22 -8.87 -14.13
N LEU A 443 7.38 -9.91 -14.11
CA LEU A 443 7.54 -11.06 -13.20
C LEU A 443 8.77 -11.93 -13.49
N GLY A 444 9.28 -11.90 -14.72
CA GLY A 444 10.58 -12.47 -15.08
C GLY A 444 11.74 -11.63 -14.53
N LEU A 445 11.71 -10.31 -14.74
CA LEU A 445 12.75 -9.38 -14.27
C LEU A 445 12.80 -9.25 -12.75
N ALA A 446 11.66 -9.41 -12.08
CA ALA A 446 11.52 -9.52 -10.62
C ALA A 446 12.27 -10.73 -10.00
N ARG A 447 12.91 -11.58 -10.82
CA ARG A 447 13.73 -12.73 -10.40
C ARG A 447 15.23 -12.55 -10.67
N THR A 448 15.64 -11.36 -11.13
CA THR A 448 17.05 -10.98 -11.34
C THR A 448 17.76 -10.66 -10.01
N SER A 449 19.06 -10.36 -10.06
CA SER A 449 19.89 -9.99 -8.89
C SER A 449 20.18 -8.48 -8.79
N GLN A 450 19.68 -7.66 -9.72
CA GLN A 450 19.95 -6.22 -9.78
C GLN A 450 19.01 -5.45 -8.85
N GLU A 451 19.48 -5.07 -7.65
CA GLU A 451 18.64 -4.43 -6.61
C GLU A 451 17.89 -3.17 -7.07
N VAL A 452 18.51 -2.34 -7.93
CA VAL A 452 17.91 -1.08 -8.41
C VAL A 452 16.77 -1.36 -9.39
N LEU A 453 17.00 -2.24 -10.38
CA LEU A 453 15.96 -2.68 -11.31
C LEU A 453 14.81 -3.38 -10.56
N LEU A 454 15.12 -4.20 -9.55
CA LEU A 454 14.10 -4.88 -8.74
C LEU A 454 13.15 -3.91 -8.02
N SER A 455 13.62 -2.74 -7.55
CA SER A 455 12.70 -1.78 -6.92
C SER A 455 11.75 -1.14 -7.93
N GLU A 456 12.24 -0.73 -9.10
CA GLU A 456 11.39 -0.14 -10.15
C GLU A 456 10.41 -1.16 -10.75
N VAL A 457 10.84 -2.42 -10.91
CA VAL A 457 9.98 -3.52 -11.37
C VAL A 457 8.93 -3.89 -10.32
N ALA A 458 9.30 -3.95 -9.03
CA ALA A 458 8.34 -4.17 -7.96
C ALA A 458 7.29 -3.04 -7.88
N LYS A 459 7.73 -1.79 -8.00
CA LYS A 459 6.85 -0.61 -8.06
C LYS A 459 5.89 -0.65 -9.25
N ALA A 460 6.39 -1.02 -10.44
CA ALA A 460 5.55 -1.20 -11.62
C ALA A 460 4.46 -2.26 -11.39
N ILE A 461 4.83 -3.42 -10.83
CA ILE A 461 3.86 -4.49 -10.50
C ILE A 461 2.85 -4.02 -9.43
N ALA A 462 3.30 -3.29 -8.41
CA ALA A 462 2.45 -2.77 -7.35
C ALA A 462 1.40 -1.79 -7.88
N ASN A 463 1.82 -0.76 -8.63
CA ASN A 463 0.94 0.23 -9.24
C ASN A 463 -0.04 -0.43 -10.22
N LEU A 464 0.44 -1.34 -11.07
CA LEU A 464 -0.42 -2.12 -11.98
C LEU A 464 -1.48 -2.94 -11.24
N SER A 465 -1.17 -3.43 -10.03
CA SER A 465 -2.10 -4.24 -9.22
C SER A 465 -3.20 -3.43 -8.53
N VAL A 466 -3.21 -2.10 -8.64
CA VAL A 466 -4.37 -1.27 -8.23
C VAL A 466 -5.58 -1.52 -9.16
N ASN A 467 -5.35 -1.86 -10.43
CA ASN A 467 -6.42 -2.25 -11.35
C ASN A 467 -6.80 -3.73 -11.14
N ALA A 468 -8.06 -4.01 -10.79
CA ALA A 468 -8.54 -5.36 -10.47
C ALA A 468 -8.33 -6.42 -11.58
N LYS A 469 -8.46 -6.07 -12.87
CA LYS A 469 -8.21 -7.01 -13.97
C LYS A 469 -6.73 -7.37 -14.06
N VAL A 470 -5.87 -6.37 -13.89
CA VAL A 470 -4.40 -6.55 -13.95
C VAL A 470 -3.89 -7.26 -12.69
N ALA A 471 -4.44 -6.96 -11.51
CA ALA A 471 -4.21 -7.70 -10.27
C ALA A 471 -4.49 -9.21 -10.44
N LYS A 472 -5.64 -9.55 -11.04
CA LYS A 472 -6.00 -10.94 -11.36
C LYS A 472 -5.04 -11.62 -12.34
N ALA A 473 -4.53 -10.88 -13.33
CA ALA A 473 -3.49 -11.38 -14.22
C ALA A 473 -2.15 -11.59 -13.49
N VAL A 474 -1.73 -10.64 -12.65
CA VAL A 474 -0.52 -10.75 -11.79
C VAL A 474 -0.63 -11.98 -10.88
N ALA A 475 -1.78 -12.23 -10.25
CA ALA A 475 -2.02 -13.41 -9.43
C ALA A 475 -1.91 -14.72 -10.26
N LYS A 476 -2.57 -14.78 -11.43
CA LYS A 476 -2.56 -15.94 -12.32
C LYS A 476 -1.15 -16.30 -12.84
N GLU A 477 -0.34 -15.30 -13.17
CA GLU A 477 1.06 -15.47 -13.60
C GLU A 477 2.03 -15.76 -12.43
N GLY A 478 1.51 -16.03 -11.22
CA GLY A 478 2.29 -16.39 -10.04
C GLY A 478 2.95 -15.22 -9.31
N GLY A 479 2.53 -13.99 -9.59
CA GLY A 479 3.09 -12.75 -9.05
C GLY A 479 3.01 -12.63 -7.52
N ILE A 480 1.98 -13.19 -6.89
CA ILE A 480 1.86 -13.28 -5.42
C ILE A 480 3.12 -13.93 -4.81
N GLY A 481 3.59 -15.05 -5.38
CA GLY A 481 4.78 -15.75 -4.91
C GLY A 481 6.07 -14.99 -5.20
N VAL A 482 6.11 -14.16 -6.24
CA VAL A 482 7.26 -13.28 -6.53
C VAL A 482 7.32 -12.14 -5.51
N LEU A 483 6.21 -11.43 -5.29
CA LEU A 483 6.12 -10.33 -4.34
C LEU A 483 6.38 -10.79 -2.89
N ALA A 484 5.83 -11.94 -2.48
CA ALA A 484 6.13 -12.53 -1.16
C ALA A 484 7.62 -12.88 -0.97
N ASN A 485 8.36 -13.18 -2.04
CA ASN A 485 9.81 -13.35 -1.96
C ASN A 485 10.55 -12.00 -1.91
N LEU A 486 10.11 -10.99 -2.67
CA LEU A 486 10.70 -9.65 -2.67
C LEU A 486 10.48 -8.89 -1.35
N ALA A 487 9.35 -9.10 -0.66
CA ALA A 487 9.10 -8.57 0.70
C ALA A 487 10.12 -9.08 1.76
N ARG A 488 10.79 -10.20 1.48
CA ARG A 488 11.90 -10.74 2.29
C ARG A 488 13.27 -10.15 1.93
N SER A 489 13.33 -9.17 1.01
CA SER A 489 14.57 -8.50 0.64
C SER A 489 15.20 -7.75 1.82
N MET A 490 16.52 -7.66 1.80
CA MET A 490 17.32 -6.80 2.68
C MET A 490 17.52 -5.39 2.10
N ASN A 491 17.05 -5.13 0.88
CA ASN A 491 16.94 -3.79 0.32
C ASN A 491 15.55 -3.24 0.67
N ARG A 492 15.52 -2.14 1.43
CA ARG A 492 14.29 -1.50 1.93
C ARG A 492 13.31 -1.21 0.79
N PHE A 493 13.75 -0.56 -0.29
CA PHE A 493 12.87 -0.13 -1.38
C PHE A 493 12.23 -1.33 -2.09
N VAL A 494 12.99 -2.41 -2.32
CA VAL A 494 12.44 -3.65 -2.90
C VAL A 494 11.39 -4.28 -1.98
N ALA A 495 11.61 -4.27 -0.66
CA ALA A 495 10.66 -4.81 0.31
C ALA A 495 9.40 -3.93 0.46
N GLU A 496 9.56 -2.60 0.40
CA GLU A 496 8.51 -1.59 0.48
C GLU A 496 7.53 -1.72 -0.69
N GLU A 497 8.03 -1.73 -1.92
CA GLU A 497 7.20 -1.86 -3.13
C GLU A 497 6.56 -3.25 -3.23
N ALA A 498 7.26 -4.30 -2.79
CA ALA A 498 6.70 -5.65 -2.73
C ALA A 498 5.55 -5.78 -1.70
N ALA A 499 5.66 -5.11 -0.55
CA ALA A 499 4.57 -5.02 0.41
C ALA A 499 3.38 -4.25 -0.17
N GLY A 500 3.61 -3.17 -0.92
CA GLY A 500 2.56 -2.43 -1.63
C GLY A 500 1.83 -3.29 -2.66
N GLY A 501 2.56 -4.08 -3.45
CA GLY A 501 1.95 -5.04 -4.38
C GLY A 501 1.11 -6.11 -3.67
N LEU A 502 1.54 -6.61 -2.50
CA LEU A 502 0.74 -7.53 -1.69
C LEU A 502 -0.50 -6.85 -1.08
N TRP A 503 -0.40 -5.58 -0.66
CA TRP A 503 -1.54 -4.80 -0.19
C TRP A 503 -2.60 -4.66 -1.28
N ASN A 504 -2.20 -4.21 -2.48
CA ASN A 504 -3.12 -4.03 -3.60
C ASN A 504 -3.78 -5.37 -4.02
N LEU A 505 -3.03 -6.47 -4.04
CA LEU A 505 -3.58 -7.80 -4.32
C LEU A 505 -4.55 -8.28 -3.23
N SER A 506 -4.28 -7.99 -1.96
CA SER A 506 -5.10 -8.42 -0.81
C SER A 506 -6.50 -7.77 -0.72
N VAL A 507 -6.76 -6.73 -1.52
CA VAL A 507 -8.10 -6.15 -1.69
C VAL A 507 -9.05 -7.13 -2.38
N GLY A 508 -8.54 -8.01 -3.25
CA GLY A 508 -9.33 -9.05 -3.90
C GLY A 508 -9.50 -10.27 -3.00
N GLU A 509 -10.74 -10.61 -2.65
CA GLU A 509 -11.08 -11.78 -1.83
C GLU A 509 -10.47 -13.08 -2.39
N GLU A 510 -10.48 -13.26 -3.73
CA GLU A 510 -9.92 -14.46 -4.36
C GLU A 510 -8.39 -14.61 -4.20
N HIS A 511 -7.68 -13.56 -3.77
CA HIS A 511 -6.23 -13.56 -3.61
C HIS A 511 -5.77 -13.80 -2.17
N LYS A 512 -6.61 -13.57 -1.14
CA LYS A 512 -6.19 -13.58 0.27
C LYS A 512 -5.56 -14.92 0.68
N VAL A 513 -6.28 -16.02 0.43
CA VAL A 513 -5.79 -17.39 0.71
C VAL A 513 -4.52 -17.70 -0.08
N ALA A 514 -4.42 -17.27 -1.34
CA ALA A 514 -3.21 -17.46 -2.15
C ALA A 514 -2.01 -16.66 -1.62
N ILE A 515 -2.24 -15.47 -1.03
CA ILE A 515 -1.20 -14.70 -0.33
C ILE A 515 -0.73 -15.44 0.92
N ALA A 516 -1.64 -16.02 1.71
CA ALA A 516 -1.31 -16.84 2.86
C ALA A 516 -0.46 -18.09 2.47
N GLU A 517 -0.94 -18.89 1.51
CA GLU A 517 -0.28 -20.13 1.05
C GLU A 517 1.11 -19.91 0.42
N ARG A 518 1.34 -18.75 -0.21
CA ARG A 518 2.68 -18.36 -0.72
C ARG A 518 3.59 -17.79 0.37
N GLY A 519 3.16 -17.81 1.63
CA GLY A 519 3.88 -17.28 2.79
C GLY A 519 4.00 -15.77 2.77
N GLY A 520 3.05 -15.05 2.18
CA GLY A 520 2.99 -13.59 2.14
C GLY A 520 2.81 -13.00 3.53
N ILE A 521 1.85 -13.53 4.31
CA ILE A 521 1.61 -13.14 5.72
C ILE A 521 2.91 -13.13 6.52
N LYS A 522 3.64 -14.26 6.54
CA LYS A 522 4.89 -14.35 7.30
C LYS A 522 5.96 -13.37 6.78
N ALA A 523 6.02 -13.10 5.48
CA ALA A 523 6.94 -12.11 4.92
C ALA A 523 6.62 -10.67 5.37
N LEU A 524 5.34 -10.31 5.50
CA LEU A 524 4.86 -9.00 5.96
C LEU A 524 5.13 -8.82 7.47
N VAL A 525 4.83 -9.84 8.28
CA VAL A 525 5.15 -9.83 9.72
C VAL A 525 6.67 -9.76 9.97
N ASP A 526 7.46 -10.57 9.26
CA ASP A 526 8.93 -10.52 9.33
C ASP A 526 9.52 -9.19 8.82
N LEU A 527 8.78 -8.44 7.99
CA LEU A 527 9.18 -7.13 7.49
C LEU A 527 8.94 -6.05 8.55
N ILE A 528 7.81 -6.11 9.27
CA ILE A 528 7.50 -5.19 10.39
C ILE A 528 8.57 -5.30 11.49
N PHE A 529 8.96 -6.52 11.87
CA PHE A 529 10.02 -6.72 12.88
C PHE A 529 11.43 -6.36 12.38
N ARG A 530 11.68 -6.37 11.07
CA ARG A 530 13.02 -6.10 10.48
C ARG A 530 13.35 -4.61 10.41
N TRP A 531 12.33 -3.76 10.27
CA TRP A 531 12.52 -2.33 10.01
C TRP A 531 11.86 -1.50 11.13
N PRO A 532 12.63 -1.04 12.14
CA PRO A 532 12.11 -0.15 13.19
C PRO A 532 11.87 1.28 12.66
N ALA A 533 11.32 2.13 13.53
CA ALA A 533 10.84 3.49 13.25
C ALA A 533 11.71 4.34 12.29
N GLY A 534 11.06 5.12 11.41
CA GLY A 534 11.69 5.88 10.31
C GLY A 534 11.64 5.16 8.95
N THR A 535 10.82 4.11 8.85
CA THR A 535 10.61 3.31 7.63
C THR A 535 9.12 3.20 7.31
N ASP A 536 8.42 4.32 7.43
CA ASP A 536 6.99 4.29 7.79
C ASP A 536 6.12 3.85 6.61
N GLY A 537 6.45 4.24 5.37
CA GLY A 537 5.84 3.70 4.14
C GLY A 537 6.08 2.20 3.91
N VAL A 538 7.07 1.57 4.56
CA VAL A 538 7.23 0.09 4.54
C VAL A 538 6.26 -0.55 5.53
N LEU A 539 6.11 0.06 6.70
CA LEU A 539 5.29 -0.43 7.81
C LEU A 539 3.80 -0.28 7.52
N GLU A 540 3.41 0.86 6.94
CA GLU A 540 2.04 1.14 6.51
C GLU A 540 1.57 0.13 5.45
N ARG A 541 2.38 -0.10 4.40
CA ARG A 541 2.06 -1.09 3.36
C ARG A 541 1.96 -2.51 3.92
N ALA A 542 2.80 -2.87 4.88
CA ALA A 542 2.75 -4.17 5.53
C ALA A 542 1.52 -4.33 6.44
N ALA A 543 1.22 -3.33 7.27
CA ALA A 543 0.05 -3.30 8.14
C ALA A 543 -1.26 -3.28 7.32
N GLY A 544 -1.34 -2.48 6.25
CA GLY A 544 -2.51 -2.39 5.39
C GLY A 544 -2.83 -3.70 4.65
N ALA A 545 -1.79 -4.41 4.19
CA ALA A 545 -1.93 -5.76 3.66
C ALA A 545 -2.41 -6.76 4.73
N LEU A 546 -1.82 -6.74 5.93
CA LEU A 546 -2.24 -7.61 7.04
C LEU A 546 -3.68 -7.30 7.50
N ALA A 547 -4.10 -6.05 7.48
CA ALA A 547 -5.46 -5.64 7.82
C ALA A 547 -6.50 -6.20 6.83
N ASN A 548 -6.21 -6.14 5.52
CA ASN A 548 -7.06 -6.73 4.49
C ASN A 548 -7.12 -8.26 4.60
N LEU A 549 -5.99 -8.91 4.88
CA LEU A 549 -5.91 -10.36 5.09
C LEU A 549 -6.67 -10.79 6.36
N SER A 550 -6.62 -9.99 7.42
CA SER A 550 -7.31 -10.30 8.70
C SER A 550 -8.84 -10.20 8.61
N ALA A 551 -9.39 -9.62 7.54
CA ALA A 551 -10.83 -9.58 7.29
C ALA A 551 -11.40 -10.93 6.77
N ASP A 552 -10.54 -11.84 6.29
CA ASP A 552 -10.92 -13.23 6.00
C ASP A 552 -10.63 -14.10 7.23
N ASP A 553 -11.58 -14.94 7.64
CA ASP A 553 -11.50 -15.75 8.87
C ASP A 553 -10.27 -16.67 8.87
N LYS A 554 -10.06 -17.41 7.77
CA LYS A 554 -8.91 -18.33 7.63
C LYS A 554 -7.58 -17.57 7.68
N CYS A 555 -7.45 -16.51 6.88
CA CYS A 555 -6.24 -15.70 6.86
C CYS A 555 -6.01 -14.97 8.19
N SER A 556 -7.04 -14.63 8.96
CA SER A 556 -6.91 -14.02 10.29
C SER A 556 -6.17 -14.93 11.26
N MET A 557 -6.47 -16.24 11.24
CA MET A 557 -5.75 -17.24 12.03
C MET A 557 -4.29 -17.39 11.57
N ASP A 558 -4.03 -17.39 10.26
CA ASP A 558 -2.66 -17.42 9.72
C ASP A 558 -1.86 -16.16 10.11
N VAL A 559 -2.50 -14.98 10.17
CA VAL A 559 -1.89 -13.73 10.65
C VAL A 559 -1.51 -13.84 12.13
N ALA A 560 -2.42 -14.33 12.98
CA ALA A 560 -2.14 -14.53 14.40
C ALA A 560 -0.99 -15.54 14.61
N ALA A 561 -1.06 -16.72 13.96
CA ALA A 561 -0.05 -17.76 14.06
C ALA A 561 1.34 -17.35 13.54
N ALA A 562 1.42 -16.39 12.61
CA ALA A 562 2.68 -15.85 12.11
C ALA A 562 3.41 -14.88 13.08
N GLY A 563 2.74 -14.47 14.17
CA GLY A 563 3.16 -13.41 15.09
C GLY A 563 2.59 -12.03 14.76
N GLY A 564 1.50 -11.96 13.99
CA GLY A 564 0.91 -10.71 13.51
C GLY A 564 0.35 -9.82 14.62
N VAL A 565 -0.30 -10.39 15.65
CA VAL A 565 -0.86 -9.64 16.79
C VAL A 565 0.24 -8.80 17.47
N GLN A 566 1.33 -9.43 17.90
CA GLN A 566 2.49 -8.76 18.49
C GLN A 566 3.08 -7.68 17.58
N ALA A 567 3.22 -7.96 16.27
CA ALA A 567 3.76 -7.00 15.30
C ALA A 567 2.87 -5.75 15.17
N LEU A 568 1.56 -5.93 15.10
CA LEU A 568 0.58 -4.84 14.96
C LEU A 568 0.44 -4.04 16.25
N VAL A 569 0.47 -4.69 17.43
CA VAL A 569 0.50 -4.00 18.74
C VAL A 569 1.78 -3.18 18.90
N MET A 570 2.94 -3.71 18.49
CA MET A 570 4.19 -2.95 18.48
C MET A 570 4.07 -1.66 17.64
N LEU A 571 3.47 -1.73 16.44
CA LEU A 571 3.23 -0.57 15.58
C LEU A 571 2.26 0.42 16.23
N ALA A 572 1.09 -0.05 16.69
CA ALA A 572 0.08 0.77 17.35
C ALA A 572 0.66 1.51 18.57
N ARG A 573 1.52 0.85 19.36
CA ARG A 573 2.21 1.41 20.54
C ARG A 573 3.30 2.43 20.19
N SER A 574 4.11 2.16 19.18
CA SER A 574 5.46 2.76 19.05
C SER A 574 5.63 3.69 17.84
N CYS A 575 4.86 3.49 16.77
CA CYS A 575 4.92 4.37 15.60
C CYS A 575 4.25 5.71 15.90
N ARG A 576 4.75 6.78 15.26
CA ARG A 576 4.21 8.15 15.33
C ARG A 576 3.47 8.59 14.07
N PHE A 577 3.47 7.74 13.04
CA PHE A 577 2.88 8.04 11.74
C PHE A 577 1.45 7.51 11.70
N GLU A 578 0.52 8.41 11.42
CA GLU A 578 -0.92 8.17 11.59
C GLU A 578 -1.41 7.05 10.66
N GLY A 579 -0.99 7.03 9.39
CA GLY A 579 -1.33 5.93 8.47
C GLY A 579 -0.88 4.55 8.97
N VAL A 580 0.33 4.45 9.56
CA VAL A 580 0.80 3.19 10.17
C VAL A 580 -0.06 2.81 11.38
N GLN A 581 -0.44 3.77 12.23
CA GLN A 581 -1.29 3.53 13.39
C GLN A 581 -2.71 3.12 12.98
N GLU A 582 -3.29 3.76 11.96
CA GLU A 582 -4.60 3.44 11.39
C GLU A 582 -4.61 2.02 10.83
N GLN A 583 -3.66 1.68 9.95
CA GLN A 583 -3.60 0.33 9.37
C GLN A 583 -3.34 -0.74 10.44
N ALA A 584 -2.56 -0.42 11.49
CA ALA A 584 -2.34 -1.33 12.61
C ALA A 584 -3.61 -1.54 13.46
N ALA A 585 -4.32 -0.45 13.81
CA ALA A 585 -5.58 -0.52 14.55
C ALA A 585 -6.67 -1.25 13.74
N ARG A 586 -6.77 -1.00 12.42
CA ARG A 586 -7.69 -1.69 11.50
C ARG A 586 -7.42 -3.19 11.44
N ALA A 587 -6.14 -3.60 11.42
CA ALA A 587 -5.78 -5.00 11.47
C ALA A 587 -6.18 -5.66 12.80
N LEU A 588 -5.95 -4.99 13.94
CA LEU A 588 -6.37 -5.48 15.26
C LEU A 588 -7.90 -5.56 15.38
N ALA A 589 -8.63 -4.59 14.83
CA ALA A 589 -10.09 -4.62 14.75
C ALA A 589 -10.59 -5.83 13.94
N ASN A 590 -10.01 -6.07 12.76
CA ASN A 590 -10.38 -7.19 11.91
C ASN A 590 -10.03 -8.55 12.55
N LEU A 591 -8.88 -8.66 13.23
CA LEU A 591 -8.51 -9.87 13.99
C LEU A 591 -9.52 -10.16 15.11
N ALA A 592 -10.03 -9.13 15.80
CA ALA A 592 -11.03 -9.29 16.86
C ALA A 592 -12.47 -9.50 16.36
N ALA A 593 -12.75 -9.29 15.06
CA ALA A 593 -14.12 -9.23 14.51
C ALA A 593 -14.85 -10.59 14.40
N HIS A 594 -14.12 -11.71 14.41
CA HIS A 594 -14.66 -13.04 14.08
C HIS A 594 -15.42 -13.73 15.22
N GLY A 595 -15.55 -13.10 16.39
CA GLY A 595 -16.32 -13.61 17.53
C GLY A 595 -15.86 -15.01 17.98
N ASP A 596 -16.81 -15.91 18.23
CA ASP A 596 -16.55 -17.28 18.70
C ASP A 596 -15.91 -18.21 17.62
N ASN A 597 -15.74 -17.76 16.36
CA ASN A 597 -15.22 -18.61 15.29
C ASN A 597 -13.74 -18.97 15.49
N ASN A 598 -12.96 -18.10 16.13
CA ASN A 598 -11.55 -18.30 16.40
C ASN A 598 -11.10 -17.57 17.68
N THR A 599 -9.87 -17.83 18.14
CA THR A 599 -9.36 -17.29 19.41
C THR A 599 -8.67 -15.92 19.27
N ASN A 600 -8.76 -15.25 18.12
CA ASN A 600 -7.99 -14.03 17.86
C ASN A 600 -8.42 -12.84 18.71
N ASN A 601 -9.71 -12.74 19.08
CA ASN A 601 -10.21 -11.71 19.98
C ASN A 601 -9.52 -11.75 21.36
N ALA A 602 -9.50 -12.94 21.97
CA ALA A 602 -8.77 -13.19 23.22
C ALA A 602 -7.25 -12.96 23.05
N ALA A 603 -6.65 -13.42 21.95
CA ALA A 603 -5.22 -13.23 21.69
C ALA A 603 -4.82 -11.74 21.57
N VAL A 604 -5.64 -10.91 20.93
CA VAL A 604 -5.41 -9.46 20.83
C VAL A 604 -5.56 -8.79 22.20
N GLY A 605 -6.56 -9.15 23.00
CA GLY A 605 -6.76 -8.60 24.34
C GLY A 605 -5.69 -9.01 25.36
N GLN A 606 -5.12 -10.20 25.21
CA GLN A 606 -4.04 -10.73 26.06
C GLN A 606 -2.63 -10.24 25.65
N GLU A 607 -2.46 -9.70 24.44
CA GLU A 607 -1.17 -9.16 23.99
C GLU A 607 -0.78 -7.92 24.81
N THR A 608 0.44 -7.92 25.33
CA THR A 608 0.85 -6.93 26.34
C THR A 608 0.86 -5.51 25.78
N GLY A 609 0.10 -4.62 26.41
CA GLY A 609 0.00 -3.21 26.00
C GLY A 609 -0.92 -2.96 24.80
N ALA A 610 -1.68 -3.96 24.33
CA ALA A 610 -2.58 -3.81 23.19
C ALA A 610 -3.74 -2.86 23.50
N ILE A 611 -4.42 -3.08 24.63
CA ILE A 611 -5.61 -2.31 25.03
C ILE A 611 -5.20 -0.87 25.36
N GLU A 612 -4.10 -0.67 26.09
CA GLU A 612 -3.52 0.64 26.40
C GLU A 612 -3.12 1.40 25.13
N ALA A 613 -2.65 0.71 24.09
CA ALA A 613 -2.38 1.32 22.79
C ALA A 613 -3.66 1.85 22.16
N LEU A 614 -4.70 1.02 22.07
CA LEU A 614 -5.98 1.37 21.44
C LEU A 614 -6.67 2.52 22.20
N VAL A 615 -6.72 2.47 23.53
CA VAL A 615 -7.26 3.56 24.38
C VAL A 615 -6.49 4.87 24.22
N ARG A 616 -5.17 4.83 24.00
CA ARG A 616 -4.39 6.02 23.64
C ARG A 616 -4.70 6.50 22.21
N LEU A 617 -4.86 5.60 21.23
CA LEU A 617 -5.13 5.96 19.83
C LEU A 617 -6.52 6.59 19.62
N VAL A 618 -7.50 6.29 20.49
CA VAL A 618 -8.79 7.02 20.59
C VAL A 618 -8.60 8.55 20.80
N HIS A 619 -7.47 8.96 21.37
CA HIS A 619 -7.10 10.37 21.58
C HIS A 619 -6.17 10.95 20.49
N SER A 620 -6.04 10.29 19.32
CA SER A 620 -5.27 10.81 18.19
C SER A 620 -5.81 12.17 17.69
N ASN A 621 -5.07 12.88 16.84
CA ASN A 621 -5.64 14.00 16.07
C ASN A 621 -6.29 13.52 14.77
N ASN A 622 -5.90 12.35 14.27
CA ASN A 622 -6.38 11.76 13.03
C ASN A 622 -7.71 11.01 13.22
N GLU A 623 -8.71 11.29 12.38
CA GLU A 623 -10.04 10.69 12.48
C GLU A 623 -10.04 9.18 12.18
N GLY A 624 -9.29 8.73 11.17
CA GLY A 624 -9.15 7.32 10.81
C GLY A 624 -8.53 6.50 11.95
N VAL A 625 -7.46 7.02 12.55
CA VAL A 625 -6.83 6.38 13.74
C VAL A 625 -7.83 6.22 14.89
N LYS A 626 -8.67 7.22 15.17
CA LYS A 626 -9.72 7.12 16.20
C LYS A 626 -10.76 6.06 15.86
N GLN A 627 -11.22 6.06 14.60
CA GLN A 627 -12.27 5.17 14.11
C GLN A 627 -11.85 3.70 14.25
N GLU A 628 -10.65 3.38 13.78
CA GLU A 628 -10.14 2.01 13.82
C GLU A 628 -9.78 1.57 15.25
N ALA A 629 -9.29 2.49 16.10
CA ALA A 629 -9.06 2.19 17.51
C ALA A 629 -10.37 1.94 18.29
N ALA A 630 -11.40 2.76 18.08
CA ALA A 630 -12.72 2.55 18.67
C ALA A 630 -13.38 1.26 18.13
N GLY A 631 -13.23 0.97 16.83
CA GLY A 631 -13.70 -0.27 16.22
C GLY A 631 -13.01 -1.52 16.78
N ALA A 632 -11.71 -1.45 17.06
CA ALA A 632 -10.99 -2.53 17.74
C ALA A 632 -11.48 -2.73 19.18
N LEU A 633 -11.68 -1.65 19.95
CA LEU A 633 -12.21 -1.72 21.32
C LEU A 633 -13.65 -2.27 21.36
N TRP A 634 -14.50 -1.90 20.39
CA TRP A 634 -15.83 -2.49 20.23
C TRP A 634 -15.73 -4.00 19.98
N ASN A 635 -14.92 -4.44 19.02
CA ASN A 635 -14.78 -5.86 18.74
C ASN A 635 -14.20 -6.63 19.95
N LEU A 636 -13.22 -6.08 20.66
CA LEU A 636 -12.67 -6.69 21.88
C LEU A 636 -13.69 -6.79 23.01
N SER A 637 -14.65 -5.87 23.10
CA SER A 637 -15.68 -5.87 24.14
C SER A 637 -16.70 -7.03 24.06
N PHE A 638 -16.64 -7.87 23.03
CA PHE A 638 -17.42 -9.12 23.00
C PHE A 638 -16.87 -10.22 23.94
N ASP A 639 -15.65 -10.08 24.47
CA ASP A 639 -15.10 -10.93 25.52
C ASP A 639 -15.18 -10.25 26.91
N ASP A 640 -15.55 -11.03 27.92
CA ASP A 640 -15.80 -10.56 29.28
C ASP A 640 -14.53 -10.02 29.97
N GLY A 641 -13.40 -10.73 29.83
CA GLY A 641 -12.12 -10.31 30.42
C GLY A 641 -11.56 -9.08 29.71
N ASN A 642 -11.72 -9.00 28.39
CA ASN A 642 -11.38 -7.81 27.62
C ASN A 642 -12.20 -6.58 28.04
N ARG A 643 -13.50 -6.72 28.34
CA ARG A 643 -14.33 -5.61 28.86
C ARG A 643 -13.82 -5.06 30.19
N GLU A 644 -13.35 -5.92 31.08
CA GLU A 644 -12.75 -5.51 32.36
C GLU A 644 -11.39 -4.84 32.15
N ALA A 645 -10.54 -5.41 31.29
CA ALA A 645 -9.24 -4.85 30.97
C ALA A 645 -9.33 -3.46 30.28
N ILE A 646 -10.28 -3.26 29.37
CA ILE A 646 -10.57 -1.95 28.75
C ILE A 646 -10.98 -0.93 29.81
N ALA A 647 -11.84 -1.30 30.76
CA ALA A 647 -12.25 -0.42 31.85
C ALA A 647 -11.09 -0.08 32.80
N ALA A 648 -10.28 -1.07 33.17
CA ALA A 648 -9.16 -0.93 34.10
C ALA A 648 -8.08 0.06 33.63
N VAL A 649 -7.91 0.25 32.32
CA VAL A 649 -6.95 1.20 31.73
C VAL A 649 -7.58 2.54 31.32
N GLY A 650 -8.81 2.83 31.77
CA GLY A 650 -9.50 4.10 31.53
C GLY A 650 -10.23 4.19 30.19
N GLY A 651 -10.46 3.07 29.51
CA GLY A 651 -11.12 3.03 28.19
C GLY A 651 -12.56 3.56 28.18
N VAL A 652 -13.29 3.46 29.30
CA VAL A 652 -14.64 4.03 29.44
C VAL A 652 -14.62 5.55 29.29
N ALA A 653 -13.80 6.25 30.08
CA ALA A 653 -13.67 7.71 30.00
C ALA A 653 -13.16 8.16 28.63
N ALA A 654 -12.21 7.44 28.04
CA ALA A 654 -11.69 7.70 26.70
C ALA A 654 -12.78 7.65 25.62
N LEU A 655 -13.64 6.62 25.64
CA LEU A 655 -14.71 6.44 24.67
C LEU A 655 -15.89 7.41 24.90
N VAL A 656 -16.18 7.80 26.14
CA VAL A 656 -17.14 8.87 26.44
C VAL A 656 -16.64 10.22 25.90
N ALA A 657 -15.37 10.56 26.14
CA ALA A 657 -14.75 11.75 25.57
C ALA A 657 -14.75 11.74 24.03
N LEU A 658 -14.52 10.58 23.41
CA LEU A 658 -14.64 10.41 21.97
C LEU A 658 -16.07 10.66 21.48
N ALA A 659 -17.07 10.05 22.10
CA ALA A 659 -18.48 10.20 21.73
C ALA A 659 -18.94 11.66 21.85
N GLN A 660 -18.46 12.40 22.85
CA GLN A 660 -18.69 13.84 23.00
C GLN A 660 -18.05 14.65 21.86
N ALA A 661 -16.81 14.33 21.50
CA ALA A 661 -16.07 15.05 20.46
C ALA A 661 -16.53 14.71 19.02
N CYS A 662 -17.05 13.51 18.76
CA CYS A 662 -17.35 13.03 17.40
C CYS A 662 -18.76 13.38 16.89
N THR A 663 -19.55 14.15 17.63
CA THR A 663 -20.93 14.55 17.26
C THR A 663 -21.05 15.24 15.88
N ASN A 664 -19.97 15.84 15.38
CA ASN A 664 -19.88 16.43 14.03
C ASN A 664 -18.86 15.73 13.09
N ALA A 665 -18.32 14.57 13.49
CA ALA A 665 -17.37 13.78 12.69
C ALA A 665 -18.08 12.88 11.67
N SER A 666 -17.33 12.03 10.96
CA SER A 666 -17.91 11.04 10.05
C SER A 666 -18.85 10.06 10.76
N ARG A 667 -19.87 9.58 10.04
CA ARG A 667 -20.82 8.57 10.53
C ARG A 667 -20.11 7.31 11.05
N ASN A 668 -19.00 6.92 10.41
CA ASN A 668 -18.26 5.72 10.77
C ASN A 668 -17.58 5.90 12.14
N LEU A 669 -16.95 7.05 12.42
CA LEU A 669 -16.38 7.32 13.73
C LEU A 669 -17.47 7.37 14.82
N GLN A 670 -18.63 7.99 14.52
CA GLN A 670 -19.78 8.04 15.42
C GLN A 670 -20.30 6.65 15.79
N GLU A 671 -20.50 5.79 14.79
CA GLU A 671 -20.90 4.40 14.94
C GLU A 671 -19.89 3.61 15.78
N ARG A 672 -18.59 3.71 15.50
CA ARG A 672 -17.56 2.98 16.27
C ARG A 672 -17.45 3.46 17.72
N ALA A 673 -17.62 4.76 17.98
CA ALA A 673 -17.63 5.30 19.34
C ALA A 673 -18.86 4.82 20.14
N ALA A 674 -20.06 4.91 19.55
CA ALA A 674 -21.29 4.45 20.17
C ALA A 674 -21.32 2.93 20.35
N GLY A 675 -20.86 2.16 19.36
CA GLY A 675 -20.76 0.71 19.39
C GLY A 675 -19.79 0.21 20.47
N ALA A 676 -18.63 0.87 20.64
CA ALA A 676 -17.69 0.54 21.71
C ALA A 676 -18.30 0.77 23.11
N LEU A 677 -19.02 1.87 23.30
CA LEU A 677 -19.77 2.12 24.55
C LEU A 677 -20.91 1.10 24.74
N TRP A 678 -21.60 0.71 23.67
CA TRP A 678 -22.64 -0.32 23.71
C TRP A 678 -22.09 -1.67 24.17
N GLY A 679 -21.01 -2.15 23.56
CA GLY A 679 -20.38 -3.43 23.94
C GLY A 679 -19.85 -3.41 25.38
N LEU A 680 -19.22 -2.32 25.82
CA LEU A 680 -18.79 -2.17 27.23
C LEU A 680 -19.98 -2.15 28.21
N SER A 681 -21.09 -1.47 27.87
CA SER A 681 -22.27 -1.31 28.73
C SER A 681 -23.02 -2.61 29.08
N VAL A 682 -22.67 -3.74 28.44
CA VAL A 682 -23.17 -5.08 28.81
C VAL A 682 -22.67 -5.50 30.21
N SER A 683 -21.57 -4.91 30.72
CA SER A 683 -21.17 -5.08 32.12
C SER A 683 -21.88 -4.05 33.00
N GLU A 684 -22.46 -4.48 34.12
CA GLU A 684 -23.14 -3.58 35.07
C GLU A 684 -22.18 -2.51 35.62
N ALA A 685 -20.94 -2.89 35.96
CA ALA A 685 -19.92 -1.96 36.43
C ALA A 685 -19.57 -0.90 35.37
N ASN A 686 -19.40 -1.33 34.11
CA ASN A 686 -19.11 -0.42 33.00
C ASN A 686 -20.33 0.46 32.65
N SER A 687 -21.55 -0.08 32.73
CA SER A 687 -22.79 0.68 32.54
C SER A 687 -22.89 1.83 33.56
N ILE A 688 -22.63 1.55 34.83
CA ILE A 688 -22.58 2.58 35.90
C ILE A 688 -21.49 3.61 35.60
N ALA A 689 -20.28 3.16 35.24
CA ALA A 689 -19.14 4.04 34.94
C ALA A 689 -19.42 4.96 33.73
N ILE A 690 -19.94 4.44 32.61
CA ILE A 690 -20.30 5.24 31.42
C ILE A 690 -21.25 6.38 31.79
N GLY A 691 -22.23 6.12 32.67
CA GLY A 691 -23.14 7.14 33.15
C GLY A 691 -22.50 8.15 34.11
N GLN A 692 -21.55 7.71 34.95
CA GLN A 692 -20.81 8.59 35.87
C GLN A 692 -19.82 9.51 35.13
N GLU A 693 -19.20 9.04 34.05
CA GLU A 693 -18.35 9.82 33.15
C GLU A 693 -19.14 10.79 32.24
N GLY A 694 -20.47 10.84 32.33
CA GLY A 694 -21.31 11.74 31.54
C GLY A 694 -21.62 11.25 30.12
N GLY A 695 -21.50 9.95 29.84
CA GLY A 695 -21.72 9.37 28.51
C GLY A 695 -23.15 9.39 28.00
N VAL A 696 -24.14 9.73 28.83
CA VAL A 696 -25.56 9.72 28.45
C VAL A 696 -25.87 10.81 27.41
N ALA A 697 -25.42 12.05 27.63
CA ALA A 697 -25.67 13.19 26.75
C ALA A 697 -25.13 12.99 25.32
N PRO A 698 -23.86 12.57 25.11
CA PRO A 698 -23.38 12.27 23.76
C PRO A 698 -24.09 11.09 23.12
N LEU A 699 -24.46 10.05 23.86
CA LEU A 699 -25.27 8.95 23.30
C LEU A 699 -26.67 9.41 22.87
N ILE A 700 -27.32 10.32 23.61
CA ILE A 700 -28.58 10.96 23.20
C ILE A 700 -28.38 11.82 21.93
N ALA A 701 -27.25 12.51 21.80
CA ALA A 701 -26.93 13.29 20.61
C ALA A 701 -26.72 12.39 19.38
N LEU A 702 -25.95 11.30 19.51
CA LEU A 702 -25.74 10.31 18.44
C LEU A 702 -27.02 9.55 18.08
N ALA A 703 -27.90 9.26 19.05
CA ALA A 703 -29.22 8.69 18.80
C ALA A 703 -30.13 9.62 17.96
N ARG A 704 -29.88 10.93 17.92
CA ARG A 704 -30.59 11.88 17.04
C ARG A 704 -29.99 11.95 15.62
N SER A 705 -28.99 11.12 15.30
CA SER A 705 -28.41 11.06 13.95
C SER A 705 -29.40 10.49 12.93
N ASN A 706 -29.32 11.02 11.70
CA ASN A 706 -30.08 10.51 10.55
C ASN A 706 -29.46 9.22 9.95
N ALA A 707 -28.25 8.83 10.38
CA ALA A 707 -27.63 7.57 9.97
C ALA A 707 -28.14 6.42 10.84
N GLU A 708 -28.69 5.37 10.21
CA GLU A 708 -29.35 4.26 10.90
C GLU A 708 -28.36 3.50 11.80
N ASP A 709 -27.17 3.17 11.30
CA ASP A 709 -26.11 2.45 12.05
C ASP A 709 -25.65 3.23 13.31
N VAL A 710 -25.58 4.56 13.21
CA VAL A 710 -25.17 5.45 14.31
C VAL A 710 -26.25 5.51 15.39
N HIS A 711 -27.51 5.73 15.02
CA HIS A 711 -28.56 5.79 16.03
C HIS A 711 -28.90 4.41 16.60
N GLU A 712 -28.69 3.33 15.85
CA GLU A 712 -28.89 1.97 16.34
C GLU A 712 -27.87 1.61 17.43
N THR A 713 -26.57 1.81 17.17
CA THR A 713 -25.51 1.59 18.16
C THR A 713 -25.68 2.48 19.39
N ALA A 714 -26.04 3.76 19.21
CA ALA A 714 -26.29 4.69 20.32
C ALA A 714 -27.51 4.30 21.17
N VAL A 715 -28.62 3.87 20.55
CA VAL A 715 -29.79 3.37 21.27
C VAL A 715 -29.50 2.03 21.97
N GLY A 716 -28.68 1.16 21.37
CA GLY A 716 -28.23 -0.07 22.01
C GLY A 716 -27.50 0.21 23.33
N ALA A 717 -26.58 1.18 23.33
CA ALA A 717 -25.94 1.65 24.56
C ALA A 717 -26.98 2.23 25.55
N LEU A 718 -27.87 3.11 25.12
CA LEU A 718 -28.91 3.70 25.99
C LEU A 718 -29.86 2.65 26.60
N TRP A 719 -30.16 1.56 25.89
CA TRP A 719 -30.96 0.44 26.41
C TRP A 719 -30.23 -0.28 27.56
N ASN A 720 -28.95 -0.62 27.38
CA ASN A 720 -28.13 -1.24 28.42
C ASN A 720 -27.94 -0.29 29.62
N LEU A 721 -27.73 1.01 29.37
CA LEU A 721 -27.62 2.03 30.42
C LEU A 721 -28.93 2.16 31.22
N ALA A 722 -30.08 2.17 30.56
CA ALA A 722 -31.40 2.15 31.20
C ALA A 722 -31.67 0.89 32.05
N TYR A 723 -30.80 -0.14 32.00
CA TYR A 723 -30.89 -1.23 32.96
C TYR A 723 -30.70 -0.73 34.41
N ASN A 724 -29.79 0.21 34.64
CA ASN A 724 -29.51 0.78 35.95
C ASN A 724 -30.45 1.97 36.26
N PRO A 725 -31.12 2.01 37.44
CA PRO A 725 -32.06 3.09 37.80
C PRO A 725 -31.45 4.51 37.81
N GLY A 726 -30.19 4.68 38.21
CA GLY A 726 -29.52 5.98 38.25
C GLY A 726 -29.20 6.50 36.84
N ASN A 727 -28.80 5.61 35.94
CA ASN A 727 -28.62 5.95 34.52
C ASN A 727 -29.97 6.19 33.83
N ALA A 728 -31.01 5.43 34.15
CA ALA A 728 -32.36 5.68 33.66
C ALA A 728 -32.84 7.11 34.03
N LEU A 729 -32.58 7.56 35.26
CA LEU A 729 -32.87 8.94 35.68
C LEU A 729 -32.12 9.97 34.85
N ARG A 730 -30.80 9.81 34.65
CA ARG A 730 -29.98 10.69 33.79
C ARG A 730 -30.52 10.77 32.36
N ILE A 731 -30.93 9.64 31.76
CA ILE A 731 -31.54 9.61 30.42
C ILE A 731 -32.85 10.41 30.39
N VAL A 732 -33.62 10.48 31.48
CA VAL A 732 -34.79 11.36 31.58
C VAL A 732 -34.39 12.83 31.69
N GLU A 733 -33.48 13.16 32.60
CA GLU A 733 -33.05 14.54 32.92
C GLU A 733 -32.39 15.23 31.71
N GLU A 734 -31.62 14.48 30.90
CA GLU A 734 -30.94 14.97 29.70
C GLU A 734 -31.84 14.94 28.43
N GLY A 735 -33.13 14.63 28.57
CA GLY A 735 -34.11 14.66 27.48
C GLY A 735 -33.97 13.50 26.47
N GLY A 736 -33.42 12.37 26.91
CA GLY A 736 -33.28 11.15 26.12
C GLY A 736 -34.60 10.48 25.76
N VAL A 737 -35.62 10.60 26.63
CA VAL A 737 -36.96 10.03 26.35
C VAL A 737 -37.55 10.56 25.04
N THR A 738 -37.39 11.85 24.72
CA THR A 738 -37.89 12.42 23.46
C THR A 738 -37.17 11.83 22.24
N ALA A 739 -35.86 11.54 22.34
CA ALA A 739 -35.12 10.87 21.27
C ALA A 739 -35.56 9.41 21.10
N LEU A 740 -35.66 8.65 22.20
CA LEU A 740 -36.11 7.26 22.18
C LEU A 740 -37.56 7.12 21.68
N VAL A 741 -38.46 8.03 22.07
CA VAL A 741 -39.85 8.08 21.57
C VAL A 741 -39.90 8.35 20.06
N HIS A 742 -39.09 9.29 19.58
CA HIS A 742 -38.98 9.58 18.15
C HIS A 742 -38.51 8.32 17.40
N LEU A 743 -37.38 7.74 17.80
CA LEU A 743 -36.81 6.55 17.14
C LEU A 743 -37.76 5.35 17.17
N CYS A 744 -38.39 5.05 18.31
CA CYS A 744 -39.41 4.00 18.46
C CYS A 744 -40.57 4.13 17.46
N SER A 745 -40.90 5.36 17.06
CA SER A 745 -42.03 5.70 16.19
C SER A 745 -41.66 5.78 14.71
N SER A 746 -40.55 6.46 14.39
CA SER A 746 -40.22 6.90 13.03
C SER A 746 -38.87 6.45 12.49
N SER A 747 -38.05 5.72 13.26
CA SER A 747 -36.86 5.08 12.66
C SER A 747 -37.28 4.00 11.64
N ARG A 748 -36.46 3.82 10.61
CA ARG A 748 -36.61 2.75 9.61
C ARG A 748 -36.02 1.43 10.10
N SER A 749 -34.97 1.48 10.93
CA SER A 749 -34.42 0.28 11.57
C SER A 749 -35.42 -0.27 12.59
N LYS A 750 -35.90 -1.49 12.33
CA LYS A 750 -36.73 -2.26 13.27
C LYS A 750 -36.00 -2.50 14.59
N MET A 751 -34.68 -2.66 14.54
CA MET A 751 -33.82 -2.90 15.68
C MET A 751 -33.68 -1.64 16.55
N ALA A 752 -33.45 -0.47 15.95
CA ALA A 752 -33.45 0.80 16.68
C ALA A 752 -34.81 1.09 17.34
N ARG A 753 -35.92 0.79 16.65
CA ARG A 753 -37.28 0.89 17.22
C ARG A 753 -37.48 -0.05 18.42
N PHE A 754 -37.02 -1.30 18.29
CA PHE A 754 -37.09 -2.32 19.33
C PHE A 754 -36.28 -1.93 20.56
N MET A 755 -34.99 -1.64 20.41
CA MET A 755 -34.13 -1.23 21.52
C MET A 755 -34.62 0.07 22.18
N SER A 756 -35.20 1.01 21.42
CA SER A 756 -35.88 2.19 21.99
C SER A 756 -37.06 1.81 22.88
N ALA A 757 -37.91 0.86 22.44
CA ALA A 757 -39.03 0.38 23.26
C ALA A 757 -38.56 -0.37 24.52
N LEU A 758 -37.45 -1.12 24.44
CA LEU A 758 -36.86 -1.79 25.60
C LEU A 758 -36.27 -0.79 26.60
N ALA A 759 -35.52 0.22 26.12
CA ALA A 759 -34.98 1.30 26.94
C ALA A 759 -36.09 2.05 27.70
N LEU A 760 -37.12 2.51 26.97
CA LEU A 760 -38.28 3.17 27.57
C LEU A 760 -39.02 2.27 28.58
N SER A 761 -39.15 0.96 28.28
CA SER A 761 -39.79 0.02 29.21
C SER A 761 -38.96 -0.20 30.47
N TYR A 762 -37.64 -0.22 30.37
CA TYR A 762 -36.72 -0.26 31.51
C TYR A 762 -36.74 1.02 32.35
N MET A 763 -36.99 2.19 31.75
CA MET A 763 -37.07 3.46 32.48
C MET A 763 -38.37 3.58 33.29
N PHE A 764 -39.48 3.00 32.82
CA PHE A 764 -40.82 3.21 33.38
C PHE A 764 -41.47 1.96 33.99
N ASP A 765 -40.69 0.90 34.26
CA ASP A 765 -41.17 -0.32 34.95
C ASP A 765 -41.45 -0.13 36.45
N GLY A 766 -41.13 1.03 37.01
CA GLY A 766 -41.34 1.37 38.43
C GLY A 766 -40.05 1.35 39.27
N ARG A 767 -38.93 0.80 38.77
CA ARG A 767 -37.68 0.71 39.55
C ARG A 767 -36.98 2.06 39.69
N MET A 768 -37.04 2.91 38.65
CA MET A 768 -36.50 4.27 38.69
C MET A 768 -37.27 5.12 39.71
N GLU A 769 -38.60 5.09 39.65
CA GLU A 769 -39.47 5.84 40.55
C GLU A 769 -39.32 5.36 42.02
N ALA A 770 -39.16 4.05 42.24
CA ALA A 770 -38.86 3.49 43.56
C ALA A 770 -37.47 3.92 44.09
N ALA A 771 -36.42 3.91 43.26
CA ALA A 771 -35.09 4.36 43.65
C ALA A 771 -35.07 5.86 44.03
N VAL A 772 -35.72 6.70 43.22
CA VAL A 772 -35.91 8.14 43.51
C VAL A 772 -36.67 8.36 44.82
N SER A 773 -37.71 7.57 45.10
CA SER A 773 -38.49 7.68 46.34
C SER A 773 -37.71 7.32 47.60
N VAL A 774 -36.74 6.40 47.51
CA VAL A 774 -35.90 5.95 48.63
C VAL A 774 -34.70 6.87 48.86
N GLY A 775 -34.18 7.53 47.81
CA GLY A 775 -32.94 8.33 47.86
C GLY A 775 -33.04 9.76 48.41
N SER A 776 -34.06 10.10 49.20
CA SER A 776 -34.29 11.50 49.62
C SER A 776 -33.47 11.95 50.85
N SER A 777 -32.23 12.44 50.64
CA SER A 777 -31.64 13.50 51.49
C SER A 777 -30.29 14.12 51.04
N SER A 778 -29.95 14.17 49.75
CA SER A 778 -29.07 15.25 49.21
C SER A 778 -29.07 15.31 47.68
N GLU A 779 -29.05 16.53 47.16
CA GLU A 779 -29.04 16.90 45.73
C GLU A 779 -30.34 16.59 44.98
N GLY A 780 -30.92 17.64 44.40
CA GLY A 780 -32.34 17.69 44.05
C GLY A 780 -32.63 17.46 42.57
N ILE A 781 -33.71 16.74 42.30
CA ILE A 781 -34.37 16.65 40.99
C ILE A 781 -34.53 18.06 40.40
N PRO A 782 -34.03 18.35 39.18
CA PRO A 782 -34.21 19.65 38.56
C PRO A 782 -35.69 20.00 38.37
N LYS A 783 -36.08 21.20 38.81
CA LYS A 783 -37.45 21.72 38.67
C LYS A 783 -37.80 21.93 37.19
N GLY A 784 -38.40 20.92 36.53
CA GLY A 784 -38.90 21.09 35.17
C GLY A 784 -39.52 19.87 34.49
N VAL A 785 -39.06 18.64 34.78
CA VAL A 785 -39.50 17.45 34.03
C VAL A 785 -40.76 16.83 34.64
N ASN A 786 -41.89 16.91 33.92
CA ASN A 786 -43.13 16.23 34.31
C ASN A 786 -43.05 14.73 33.97
N LEU A 787 -42.48 13.95 34.90
CA LEU A 787 -42.25 12.51 34.76
C LEU A 787 -43.50 11.74 34.31
N ASP A 788 -44.68 12.06 34.87
CA ASP A 788 -45.94 11.39 34.52
C ASP A 788 -46.38 11.68 33.07
N ALA A 789 -46.19 12.90 32.58
CA ALA A 789 -46.48 13.25 31.19
C ALA A 789 -45.52 12.53 30.23
N VAL A 790 -44.23 12.54 30.55
CA VAL A 790 -43.18 11.86 29.79
C VAL A 790 -43.43 10.34 29.75
N ARG A 791 -43.78 9.73 30.88
CA ARG A 791 -44.18 8.32 31.00
C ARG A 791 -45.39 7.96 30.15
N ARG A 792 -46.46 8.77 30.17
CA ARG A 792 -47.65 8.55 29.34
C ARG A 792 -47.34 8.59 27.84
N ILE A 793 -46.44 9.48 27.41
CA ILE A 793 -45.98 9.54 26.03
C ILE A 793 -45.19 8.28 25.70
N ALA A 794 -44.15 7.95 26.48
CA ALA A 794 -43.32 6.77 26.26
C ALA A 794 -44.13 5.48 26.13
N LEU A 795 -45.08 5.25 27.05
CA LEU A 795 -45.97 4.08 27.01
C LEU A 795 -46.83 4.03 25.74
N ARG A 796 -47.41 5.14 25.28
CA ARG A 796 -48.19 5.18 24.03
C ARG A 796 -47.37 4.75 22.81
N HIS A 797 -46.10 5.14 22.76
CA HIS A 797 -45.23 4.80 21.63
C HIS A 797 -44.71 3.35 21.70
N ILE A 798 -44.46 2.81 22.91
CA ILE A 798 -44.23 1.37 23.11
C ILE A 798 -45.45 0.56 22.64
N GLU A 799 -46.66 0.98 23.02
CA GLU A 799 -47.91 0.32 22.64
C GLU A 799 -48.09 0.27 21.12
N ALA A 800 -47.97 1.42 20.45
CA ALA A 800 -48.05 1.51 18.99
C ALA A 800 -46.97 0.68 18.28
N PHE A 801 -45.75 0.59 18.84
CA PHE A 801 -44.69 -0.26 18.32
C PHE A 801 -45.07 -1.76 18.43
N VAL A 802 -45.49 -2.24 19.60
CA VAL A 802 -45.86 -3.66 19.78
C VAL A 802 -47.10 -4.04 18.96
N GLN A 803 -48.08 -3.14 18.85
CA GLN A 803 -49.26 -3.34 17.99
C GLN A 803 -48.89 -3.47 16.51
N SER A 804 -47.79 -2.85 16.04
CA SER A 804 -47.34 -3.00 14.64
C SER A 804 -46.83 -4.42 14.27
N TYR A 805 -46.65 -5.29 15.26
CA TYR A 805 -46.33 -6.73 15.09
C TYR A 805 -47.50 -7.64 15.48
N SER A 806 -48.71 -7.08 15.63
CA SER A 806 -49.90 -7.81 16.07
C SER A 806 -50.92 -7.92 14.96
N ASP A 807 -51.30 -9.15 14.60
CA ASP A 807 -52.37 -9.43 13.64
C ASP A 807 -53.68 -9.71 14.41
N PRO A 808 -54.71 -8.83 14.32
CA PRO A 808 -55.94 -9.00 15.07
C PRO A 808 -56.71 -10.30 14.76
N GLN A 809 -56.60 -10.83 13.53
CA GLN A 809 -57.28 -12.05 13.13
C GLN A 809 -56.56 -13.28 13.69
N LEU A 810 -55.25 -13.39 13.47
CA LEU A 810 -54.44 -14.50 14.00
C LEU A 810 -54.44 -14.52 15.54
N PHE A 811 -54.39 -13.35 16.19
CA PHE A 811 -54.33 -13.27 17.65
C PHE A 811 -55.67 -13.71 18.28
N SER A 812 -56.81 -13.35 17.66
CA SER A 812 -58.14 -13.83 18.07
C SER A 812 -58.29 -15.36 17.91
N MET A 813 -57.75 -15.93 16.82
CA MET A 813 -57.69 -17.38 16.61
C MET A 813 -56.84 -18.10 17.67
N VAL A 814 -55.76 -17.48 18.16
CA VAL A 814 -54.91 -18.05 19.22
C VAL A 814 -55.51 -17.90 20.62
N VAL A 815 -56.43 -16.96 20.85
CA VAL A 815 -57.20 -16.91 22.10
C VAL A 815 -58.23 -18.04 22.16
N THR A 816 -58.78 -18.46 21.02
CA THR A 816 -59.82 -19.49 20.93
C THR A 816 -59.30 -20.91 20.65
N SER A 817 -58.13 -21.07 20.03
CA SER A 817 -57.49 -22.37 19.75
C SER A 817 -55.97 -22.31 19.94
N SER A 818 -55.30 -23.47 20.05
CA SER A 818 -53.87 -23.55 20.45
C SER A 818 -53.03 -24.43 19.53
N THR A 819 -53.25 -24.39 18.22
CA THR A 819 -52.48 -25.22 17.28
C THR A 819 -51.03 -24.72 17.16
N SER A 820 -50.06 -25.65 17.26
CA SER A 820 -48.62 -25.30 17.26
C SER A 820 -48.21 -24.51 16.01
N GLY A 821 -48.74 -24.88 14.83
CA GLY A 821 -48.46 -24.19 13.56
C GLY A 821 -48.82 -22.70 13.55
N VAL A 822 -49.92 -22.28 14.18
CA VAL A 822 -50.32 -20.86 14.25
C VAL A 822 -49.41 -20.08 15.20
N LEU A 823 -48.93 -20.71 16.28
CA LEU A 823 -47.95 -20.09 17.19
C LEU A 823 -46.60 -19.87 16.47
N THR A 824 -46.16 -20.84 15.65
CA THR A 824 -44.96 -20.69 14.83
C THR A 824 -45.13 -19.56 13.79
N GLN A 825 -46.24 -19.53 13.07
CA GLN A 825 -46.55 -18.48 12.10
C GLN A 825 -46.52 -17.07 12.72
N ILE A 826 -47.07 -16.89 13.93
CA ILE A 826 -47.02 -15.62 14.65
C ILE A 826 -45.58 -15.26 15.06
N GLY A 827 -44.79 -16.23 15.53
CA GLY A 827 -43.39 -16.01 15.87
C GLY A 827 -42.52 -15.60 14.67
N GLU A 828 -42.80 -16.16 13.49
CA GLU A 828 -42.14 -15.79 12.24
C GLU A 828 -42.60 -14.41 11.74
N ALA A 829 -43.90 -14.12 11.75
CA ALA A 829 -44.44 -12.82 11.35
C ALA A 829 -43.98 -11.67 12.27
N ALA A 830 -43.81 -11.95 13.56
CA ALA A 830 -43.33 -10.99 14.55
C ALA A 830 -41.80 -10.78 14.52
N ARG A 831 -41.05 -11.53 13.70
CA ARG A 831 -39.58 -11.61 13.78
C ARG A 831 -38.87 -10.31 13.39
N ILE A 832 -37.99 -9.85 14.28
CA ILE A 832 -36.92 -8.90 13.98
C ILE A 832 -35.66 -9.74 13.76
N LEU A 833 -35.08 -9.69 12.56
CA LEU A 833 -34.01 -10.61 12.15
C LEU A 833 -32.74 -10.35 12.96
N GLU A 834 -32.44 -9.07 13.13
CA GLU A 834 -31.27 -8.49 13.77
C GLU A 834 -31.25 -8.79 15.28
N ALA A 835 -32.42 -8.81 15.92
CA ALA A 835 -32.59 -9.09 17.35
C ALA A 835 -32.04 -10.46 17.77
N GLY A 836 -31.92 -11.41 16.83
CA GLY A 836 -31.31 -12.72 17.06
C GLY A 836 -29.80 -12.71 17.37
N HIS A 837 -29.12 -11.58 17.15
CA HIS A 837 -27.71 -11.37 17.49
C HIS A 837 -27.50 -10.78 18.88
N LEU A 838 -28.55 -10.25 19.53
CA LEU A 838 -28.46 -9.76 20.90
C LEU A 838 -28.26 -10.94 21.86
N ARG A 839 -27.40 -10.78 22.85
CA ARG A 839 -27.15 -11.79 23.89
C ARG A 839 -27.45 -11.19 25.25
N CYS A 840 -28.54 -11.64 25.86
CA CYS A 840 -28.94 -11.20 27.20
C CYS A 840 -28.24 -12.01 28.30
N SER A 841 -27.97 -11.34 29.41
CA SER A 841 -27.60 -11.92 30.69
C SER A 841 -28.79 -12.58 31.40
N CYS A 842 -28.51 -13.35 32.46
CA CYS A 842 -29.56 -13.91 33.32
C CYS A 842 -30.40 -12.82 33.99
N ALA A 843 -29.78 -11.69 34.35
CA ALA A 843 -30.44 -10.56 35.01
C ALA A 843 -31.44 -9.85 34.09
N GLU A 844 -31.10 -9.66 32.81
CA GLU A 844 -32.00 -9.07 31.81
C GLU A 844 -33.18 -9.98 31.48
N ILE A 845 -32.93 -11.27 31.24
CA ILE A 845 -34.00 -12.26 31.05
C ILE A 845 -34.91 -12.30 32.28
N GLY A 846 -34.34 -12.33 33.50
CA GLY A 846 -35.09 -12.25 34.75
C GLY A 846 -35.92 -10.96 34.88
N ARG A 847 -35.39 -9.80 34.45
CA ARG A 847 -36.12 -8.54 34.45
C ARG A 847 -37.32 -8.57 33.51
N PHE A 848 -37.15 -9.04 32.26
CA PHE A 848 -38.28 -9.17 31.33
C PHE A 848 -39.34 -10.15 31.86
N VAL A 849 -38.93 -11.26 32.47
CA VAL A 849 -39.86 -12.19 33.13
C VAL A 849 -40.62 -11.49 34.27
N SER A 850 -39.98 -10.68 35.10
CA SER A 850 -40.65 -9.87 36.13
C SER A 850 -41.63 -8.84 35.53
N MET A 851 -41.26 -8.23 34.40
CA MET A 851 -42.09 -7.23 33.71
C MET A 851 -43.40 -7.80 33.12
N LEU A 852 -43.49 -9.12 32.89
CA LEU A 852 -44.75 -9.79 32.53
C LEU A 852 -45.87 -9.61 33.59
N LEU A 853 -45.51 -9.29 34.84
CA LEU A 853 -46.43 -9.05 35.95
C LEU A 853 -46.53 -7.57 36.33
N ASN A 854 -45.95 -6.64 35.56
CA ASN A 854 -45.95 -5.21 35.84
C ASN A 854 -47.39 -4.65 35.97
N THR A 855 -47.58 -3.52 36.65
CA THR A 855 -48.89 -2.87 36.75
C THR A 855 -49.37 -2.28 35.42
N SER A 856 -48.45 -1.82 34.56
CA SER A 856 -48.75 -1.31 33.22
C SER A 856 -48.99 -2.45 32.22
N PRO A 857 -50.16 -2.54 31.56
CA PRO A 857 -50.44 -3.58 30.56
C PRO A 857 -49.50 -3.48 29.35
N ILE A 858 -49.13 -2.26 28.96
CA ILE A 858 -48.22 -1.97 27.84
C ILE A 858 -46.82 -2.58 28.09
N ILE A 859 -46.33 -2.46 29.33
CA ILE A 859 -45.03 -3.04 29.73
C ILE A 859 -45.09 -4.58 29.69
N ARG A 860 -46.23 -5.19 30.06
CA ARG A 860 -46.41 -6.65 29.91
C ARG A 860 -46.33 -7.08 28.45
N SER A 861 -46.98 -6.35 27.53
CA SER A 861 -46.92 -6.63 26.09
C SER A 861 -45.50 -6.50 25.54
N CYS A 862 -44.79 -5.42 25.89
CA CYS A 862 -43.42 -5.21 25.46
C CYS A 862 -42.46 -6.28 26.00
N ALA A 863 -42.58 -6.66 27.27
CA ALA A 863 -41.78 -7.72 27.87
C ALA A 863 -42.05 -9.10 27.23
N ALA A 864 -43.31 -9.43 26.94
CA ALA A 864 -43.67 -10.66 26.25
C ALA A 864 -43.13 -10.67 24.81
N PHE A 865 -43.18 -9.54 24.10
CA PHE A 865 -42.61 -9.37 22.77
C PHE A 865 -41.08 -9.46 22.77
N ALA A 866 -40.40 -8.88 23.77
CA ALA A 866 -38.94 -8.97 23.92
C ALA A 866 -38.50 -10.43 24.12
N LEU A 867 -39.14 -11.15 25.05
CA LEU A 867 -38.89 -12.57 25.27
C LEU A 867 -39.19 -13.41 24.03
N LEU A 868 -40.17 -13.04 23.21
CA LEU A 868 -40.39 -13.66 21.90
C LEU A 868 -39.15 -13.49 21.02
N GLN A 869 -38.70 -12.27 20.74
CA GLN A 869 -37.54 -12.02 19.86
C GLN A 869 -36.30 -12.80 20.30
N PHE A 870 -36.01 -12.84 21.61
CA PHE A 870 -34.85 -13.56 22.15
C PHE A 870 -34.94 -15.08 22.05
N THR A 871 -36.13 -15.66 21.85
CA THR A 871 -36.36 -17.12 21.86
C THR A 871 -36.76 -17.70 20.51
N ILE A 872 -36.88 -16.90 19.44
CA ILE A 872 -37.30 -17.39 18.12
C ILE A 872 -36.33 -18.47 17.61
N PRO A 873 -36.82 -19.69 17.29
CA PRO A 873 -36.00 -20.79 16.78
C PRO A 873 -35.13 -20.38 15.57
N GLY A 874 -33.88 -20.85 15.56
CA GLY A 874 -32.90 -20.52 14.53
C GLY A 874 -32.19 -19.16 14.67
N SER A 875 -32.45 -18.38 15.73
CA SER A 875 -31.59 -17.23 16.07
C SER A 875 -30.31 -17.67 16.81
N LYS A 876 -29.22 -16.89 16.68
CA LYS A 876 -27.87 -17.24 17.17
C LYS A 876 -27.86 -17.59 18.67
N HIS A 877 -28.66 -16.91 19.48
CA HIS A 877 -28.66 -17.05 20.94
C HIS A 877 -29.96 -17.64 21.54
N ALA A 878 -30.93 -18.11 20.73
CA ALA A 878 -32.19 -18.67 21.24
C ALA A 878 -32.02 -19.74 22.32
N LEU A 879 -31.15 -20.73 22.10
CA LEU A 879 -30.96 -21.84 23.05
C LEU A 879 -30.34 -21.36 24.39
N HIS A 880 -29.47 -20.35 24.34
CA HIS A 880 -28.93 -19.68 25.53
C HIS A 880 -30.04 -18.98 26.31
N HIS A 881 -30.88 -18.17 25.64
CA HIS A 881 -32.00 -17.47 26.30
C HIS A 881 -33.08 -18.42 26.83
N LEU A 882 -33.41 -19.49 26.11
CA LEU A 882 -34.32 -20.55 26.57
C LEU A 882 -33.77 -21.23 27.83
N THR A 883 -32.46 -21.49 27.89
CA THR A 883 -31.79 -22.03 29.09
C THR A 883 -31.83 -21.02 30.26
N LEU A 884 -31.66 -19.72 30.00
CA LEU A 884 -31.84 -18.69 31.02
C LEU A 884 -33.28 -18.60 31.53
N LEU A 885 -34.29 -18.71 30.64
CA LEU A 885 -35.70 -18.75 31.01
C LEU A 885 -36.06 -19.96 31.88
N GLN A 886 -35.44 -21.12 31.64
CA GLN A 886 -35.55 -22.28 32.52
C GLN A 886 -34.96 -21.98 33.91
N ARG A 887 -33.77 -21.37 33.97
CA ARG A 887 -33.08 -21.02 35.24
C ARG A 887 -33.85 -20.01 36.10
N VAL A 888 -34.57 -19.06 35.50
CA VAL A 888 -35.41 -18.08 36.23
C VAL A 888 -36.87 -18.53 36.42
N GLU A 889 -37.15 -19.83 36.26
CA GLU A 889 -38.49 -20.44 36.39
C GLU A 889 -39.61 -19.78 35.56
N ALA A 890 -39.26 -19.19 34.41
CA ALA A 890 -40.15 -18.33 33.63
C ALA A 890 -41.48 -19.01 33.25
N GLY A 891 -41.50 -20.34 33.09
CA GLY A 891 -42.71 -21.11 32.76
C GLY A 891 -43.86 -20.96 33.78
N ARG A 892 -43.59 -20.61 35.04
CA ARG A 892 -44.67 -20.27 36.00
C ARG A 892 -45.23 -18.88 35.75
N VAL A 893 -44.37 -17.92 35.42
CA VAL A 893 -44.74 -16.51 35.19
C VAL A 893 -45.44 -16.35 33.84
N LEU A 894 -44.95 -16.99 32.78
CA LEU A 894 -45.58 -17.03 31.45
C LEU A 894 -47.00 -17.61 31.53
N ARG A 895 -47.23 -18.69 32.30
CA ARG A 895 -48.58 -19.23 32.52
C ARG A 895 -49.51 -18.24 33.23
N LYS A 896 -49.02 -17.51 34.25
CA LYS A 896 -49.77 -16.44 34.90
C LYS A 896 -50.10 -15.29 33.94
N ALA A 897 -49.15 -14.88 33.09
CA ALA A 897 -49.35 -13.83 32.10
C ALA A 897 -50.41 -14.19 31.04
N ARG A 898 -50.40 -15.45 30.55
CA ARG A 898 -51.43 -16.00 29.64
C ARG A 898 -52.83 -15.98 30.29
N ALA A 899 -52.93 -16.33 31.58
CA ALA A 899 -54.20 -16.48 32.30
C ALA A 899 -54.76 -15.17 32.91
N ALA A 900 -53.98 -14.09 32.96
CA ALA A 900 -54.40 -12.84 33.58
C ALA A 900 -55.54 -12.18 32.78
N ILE A 901 -56.74 -12.11 33.38
CA ILE A 901 -57.94 -11.52 32.74
C ILE A 901 -57.62 -10.11 32.20
N SER A 902 -56.98 -9.28 33.02
CA SER A 902 -56.60 -7.89 32.71
C SER A 902 -55.34 -7.73 31.83
N ALA A 903 -54.72 -8.81 31.35
CA ALA A 903 -53.60 -8.68 30.40
C ALA A 903 -54.13 -8.45 28.97
N PRO A 904 -53.48 -7.56 28.20
CA PRO A 904 -53.81 -7.30 26.80
C PRO A 904 -53.54 -8.54 25.91
N ILE A 905 -54.12 -8.56 24.71
CA ILE A 905 -54.11 -9.74 23.85
C ILE A 905 -52.70 -10.10 23.37
N GLU A 906 -51.87 -9.08 23.10
CA GLU A 906 -50.48 -9.20 22.67
C GLU A 906 -49.64 -9.89 23.75
N ALA A 907 -49.74 -9.43 25.00
CA ALA A 907 -49.06 -10.05 26.14
C ALA A 907 -49.43 -11.53 26.31
N LYS A 908 -50.72 -11.88 26.12
CA LYS A 908 -51.21 -13.26 26.21
C LYS A 908 -50.68 -14.14 25.06
N VAL A 909 -50.76 -13.65 23.82
CA VAL A 909 -50.34 -14.38 22.62
C VAL A 909 -48.83 -14.57 22.59
N PHE A 910 -48.03 -13.52 22.77
CA PHE A 910 -46.56 -13.64 22.78
C PHE A 910 -46.07 -14.53 23.93
N SER A 911 -46.65 -14.43 25.14
CA SER A 911 -46.32 -15.34 26.27
C SER A 911 -46.69 -16.81 26.01
N LYS A 912 -47.61 -17.07 25.07
CA LYS A 912 -48.02 -18.43 24.63
C LYS A 912 -47.06 -18.97 23.57
N VAL A 913 -46.59 -18.14 22.65
CA VAL A 913 -45.54 -18.50 21.66
C VAL A 913 -44.21 -18.81 22.36
N VAL A 914 -43.71 -17.92 23.23
CA VAL A 914 -42.52 -18.16 24.07
C VAL A 914 -42.68 -19.42 24.92
N GLY A 915 -43.90 -19.66 25.40
CA GLY A 915 -44.29 -20.89 26.08
C GLY A 915 -44.04 -22.14 25.27
N SER A 916 -44.60 -22.18 24.06
CA SER A 916 -44.43 -23.30 23.13
C SER A 916 -42.95 -23.59 22.89
N TYR A 917 -42.12 -22.57 22.65
CA TYR A 917 -40.67 -22.76 22.45
C TYR A 917 -39.96 -23.33 23.68
N LEU A 918 -40.31 -22.84 24.88
CA LEU A 918 -39.77 -23.35 26.15
C LEU A 918 -40.17 -24.81 26.41
N GLU A 919 -41.42 -25.16 26.09
CA GLU A 919 -42.02 -26.49 26.26
C GLU A 919 -41.42 -27.49 25.24
N HIS A 920 -41.31 -27.16 23.96
CA HIS A 920 -40.65 -28.02 22.95
C HIS A 920 -39.15 -28.27 23.23
N THR A 921 -38.48 -27.35 23.94
CA THR A 921 -37.06 -27.51 24.36
C THR A 921 -36.92 -28.39 25.61
N GLN A 922 -38.02 -28.75 26.27
CA GLN A 922 -38.05 -29.72 27.37
C GLN A 922 -38.31 -31.14 26.85
N ASP A 923 -39.13 -31.31 25.82
CA ASP A 923 -39.43 -32.61 25.19
C ASP A 923 -38.30 -33.17 24.30
N THR A 924 -37.23 -32.40 24.09
CA THR A 924 -36.08 -32.74 23.23
C THR A 924 -34.76 -32.98 24.00
N LYS A 925 -34.86 -33.17 25.32
CA LYS A 925 -33.76 -33.60 26.21
C LYS A 925 -34.11 -34.92 26.91
#